data_AF-A0A5R8UEE7-F1
#
_entry.id   AF-A0A5R8UEE7-F1
#
_cell.length_a   1.000
_cell.length_b   1.000
_cell.length_c   1.000
_cell.angle_alpha   90.00
_cell.angle_beta   90.00
_cell.angle_gamma   90.00
#
_symmetry.space_group_name_H-M   'P 1'
#
loop_
_entity.id
_entity.type
_entity.pdbx_description
1 polymer ?
#
loop_
_entity_poly.entity_id
_entity_poly.type
_entity_poly.pdbx_seq_one_letter_code
_entity_poly.pdbx_strand_id
1 'polypeptide(L)'
;MNKIKILIICMVVFIATENVYAAEWITSDDLIKSDFHIMTAEERNGVKEETDDSMEASYMLKNNIRWYYHNGDLSIPSNFSNKHTLVVKGNLTINGDYDDYSAGDGQLIVLGNVIVDNFINHDFAYVKGEMQAKGLVYADYNDHNFEVMKGITARGIIVSDKATQFEVNNAEFYINEDTSNENYDWDANIRKAYSLFEPDLYEITEIETDNVLNAYPDYDSVAASIVQGLPLFRDKPVSGLSEKLQWIEQGKVEKFAAGNVKHEDPLVARFLTRMESLPTDVMLQLLQHPDDQTREYMAQRWPARQMHLLTAPFIKDQAVAKGLIKNSDISPEVNEKLMSTPVESVQLEQARQDNLSPEIIALLSQSPFPIVRKTLVSQYDYAWLAPASVVDELINSDDDELRERIAGADLTTRQAVALSNDQSLKVREAVAHALAELKVTRLSANMSIPDIERIADQMYLDNKDHKNIVMALFIALPEARQLSLAKEDIQYLREGARYLTSTEVINYLLTHHDNPAVWNELAHDKLLPLEYKKKLWQRTLQLMMSKRQEDQEQAYDIQLELIDNGMVDEAMLNDAIDLLPDLPAEYRYRMRNQLFDKNDLPSEIITRLDKQYRFNSDWALSVTDMTNSNRRQCDRGLRRWNDDDSVILVELDKLTDKPDDEFWLALLQSRHEQLRKTALINAHTPASAFTALVTPQDRQGAIANPQLPAEVKTAWLKEDPSLLLFADHPDPQQLRELVKTGSTRQIRSEARNKLEELK
;
A
#
# COMPACT_ATOMS: atom_id res chain seq x y z
N MET A 1 -42.36 55.13 -30.62
CA MET A 1 -40.94 55.12 -30.20
C MET A 1 -40.83 54.28 -28.93
N ASN A 2 -39.88 53.34 -28.97
CA ASN A 2 -39.58 52.30 -27.99
C ASN A 2 -39.11 52.81 -26.62
N LYS A 3 -39.29 51.97 -25.58
CA LYS A 3 -38.24 51.31 -24.74
C LYS A 3 -38.82 51.04 -23.34
N ILE A 4 -39.22 49.80 -23.04
CA ILE A 4 -38.42 48.66 -22.52
C ILE A 4 -38.17 48.77 -21.00
N LYS A 5 -38.89 47.91 -20.28
CA LYS A 5 -38.68 47.46 -18.90
C LYS A 5 -37.59 46.38 -18.90
N ILE A 6 -36.66 46.43 -17.96
CA ILE A 6 -35.84 45.27 -17.57
C ILE A 6 -36.00 45.10 -16.07
N LEU A 7 -36.75 44.06 -15.70
CA LEU A 7 -36.84 43.49 -14.37
C LEU A 7 -35.75 42.41 -14.33
N ILE A 8 -34.71 42.63 -13.51
CA ILE A 8 -33.65 41.63 -13.31
C ILE A 8 -34.23 40.58 -12.36
N ILE A 9 -34.53 39.40 -12.91
CA ILE A 9 -34.80 38.18 -12.15
C ILE A 9 -33.44 37.65 -11.71
N CYS A 10 -33.09 37.84 -10.44
CA CYS A 10 -32.07 37.03 -9.78
C CYS A 10 -32.62 35.61 -9.68
N MET A 11 -32.27 34.78 -10.66
CA MET A 11 -32.47 33.34 -10.62
C MET A 11 -31.44 32.77 -9.65
N VAL A 12 -31.74 32.91 -8.35
CA VAL A 12 -31.15 32.03 -7.33
C VAL A 12 -31.68 30.65 -7.69
N VAL A 13 -30.83 29.84 -8.31
CA VAL A 13 -31.02 28.40 -8.39
C VAL A 13 -31.02 27.93 -6.95
N PHE A 14 -32.21 27.81 -6.36
CA PHE A 14 -32.43 26.89 -5.28
C PHE A 14 -32.15 25.51 -5.86
N ILE A 15 -30.91 25.05 -5.73
CA ILE A 15 -30.69 23.63 -5.52
C ILE A 15 -31.47 23.39 -4.22
N ALA A 16 -32.65 22.78 -4.36
CA ALA A 16 -33.24 22.08 -3.23
C ALA A 16 -32.29 20.90 -2.95
N THR A 17 -31.15 21.18 -2.33
CA THR A 17 -30.66 20.26 -1.33
C THR A 17 -31.77 20.34 -0.28
N GLU A 18 -32.73 19.42 -0.36
CA GLU A 18 -33.33 18.97 0.88
C GLU A 18 -32.14 18.73 1.80
N ASN A 19 -32.01 19.55 2.83
CA ASN A 19 -31.18 19.19 3.96
C ASN A 19 -31.84 17.93 4.49
N VAL A 20 -31.48 16.78 3.91
CA VAL A 20 -31.60 15.49 4.55
C VAL A 20 -30.84 15.71 5.83
N TYR A 21 -31.59 15.92 6.93
CA TYR A 21 -30.99 15.96 8.25
C TYR A 21 -30.22 14.66 8.36
N ALA A 22 -28.89 14.72 8.35
CA ALA A 22 -28.05 13.55 8.60
C ALA A 22 -28.66 12.82 9.80
N ALA A 23 -28.98 11.54 9.62
CA ALA A 23 -29.66 10.77 10.66
C ALA A 23 -28.86 10.90 11.96
N GLU A 24 -29.55 11.09 13.10
CA GLU A 24 -28.86 11.28 14.38
C GLU A 24 -28.24 9.96 14.82
N TRP A 25 -26.93 9.81 14.69
CA TRP A 25 -26.21 8.60 15.09
C TRP A 25 -25.79 8.68 16.56
N ILE A 26 -26.24 7.72 17.35
CA ILE A 26 -25.72 7.49 18.70
C ILE A 26 -24.47 6.62 18.57
N THR A 27 -23.39 7.03 19.22
CA THR A 27 -22.14 6.28 19.19
C THR A 27 -21.95 5.50 20.49
N SER A 28 -21.25 4.37 20.41
CA SER A 28 -20.85 3.63 21.62
C SER A 28 -20.04 4.48 22.62
N ASP A 29 -19.33 5.52 22.18
CA ASP A 29 -18.61 6.49 23.04
C ASP A 29 -19.52 7.20 24.05
N ASP A 30 -20.79 7.39 23.70
CA ASP A 30 -21.80 8.01 24.55
C ASP A 30 -22.38 6.98 25.52
N LEU A 31 -22.69 5.79 25.01
CA LEU A 31 -23.31 4.72 25.79
C LEU A 31 -22.38 4.15 26.86
N ILE A 32 -21.06 4.07 26.63
CA ILE A 32 -20.13 3.59 27.66
C ILE A 32 -19.97 4.52 28.86
N LYS A 33 -20.47 5.76 28.76
CA LYS A 33 -20.46 6.73 29.86
C LYS A 33 -21.77 6.71 30.65
N SER A 34 -22.86 6.18 30.08
CA SER A 34 -24.21 6.21 30.66
C SER A 34 -24.77 4.83 30.96
N ASP A 35 -24.76 3.93 29.99
CA ASP A 35 -25.56 2.69 29.97
C ASP A 35 -24.71 1.42 30.13
N PHE A 36 -23.41 1.49 29.90
CA PHE A 36 -22.50 0.36 30.08
C PHE A 36 -21.47 0.62 31.20
N HIS A 37 -20.97 -0.47 31.79
CA HIS A 37 -19.80 -0.47 32.67
C HIS A 37 -18.75 -1.48 32.19
N ILE A 38 -17.52 -1.37 32.68
CA ILE A 38 -16.47 -2.36 32.34
C ILE A 38 -16.87 -3.72 32.91
N MET A 39 -16.91 -4.73 32.03
CA MET A 39 -17.34 -6.08 32.38
C MET A 39 -16.46 -6.69 33.48
N THR A 40 -17.09 -7.18 34.54
CA THR A 40 -16.43 -7.87 35.65
C THR A 40 -16.07 -9.31 35.28
N ALA A 41 -15.22 -9.96 36.08
CA ALA A 41 -14.85 -11.36 35.87
C ALA A 41 -16.03 -12.33 36.05
N GLU A 42 -16.96 -12.02 36.96
CA GLU A 42 -18.17 -12.82 37.17
C GLU A 42 -19.12 -12.71 35.98
N GLU A 43 -19.39 -11.48 35.51
CA GLU A 43 -20.18 -11.25 34.30
C GLU A 43 -19.56 -11.94 33.09
N ARG A 44 -18.24 -11.84 32.91
CA ARG A 44 -17.52 -12.52 31.83
C ARG A 44 -17.72 -14.04 31.87
N ASN A 45 -17.67 -14.65 33.05
CA ASN A 45 -17.90 -16.09 33.16
C ASN A 45 -19.36 -16.45 32.84
N GLY A 46 -20.32 -15.64 33.30
CA GLY A 46 -21.72 -15.81 32.94
C GLY A 46 -21.95 -15.71 31.43
N VAL A 47 -21.35 -14.71 30.76
CA VAL A 47 -21.44 -14.58 29.29
C VAL A 47 -20.82 -15.80 28.60
N LYS A 48 -19.66 -16.28 29.06
CA LYS A 48 -19.03 -17.51 28.49
C LYS A 48 -19.91 -18.75 28.62
N GLU A 49 -20.58 -18.93 29.76
CA GLU A 49 -21.52 -20.03 29.96
C GLU A 49 -22.74 -19.89 29.04
N GLU A 50 -23.14 -18.64 28.74
CA GLU A 50 -24.27 -18.36 27.88
C GLU A 50 -23.95 -18.44 26.38
N THR A 51 -22.69 -18.36 25.97
CA THR A 51 -22.22 -18.45 24.58
C THR A 51 -21.43 -19.73 24.34
N ASP A 52 -21.73 -20.81 25.06
CA ASP A 52 -21.04 -22.11 24.94
C ASP A 52 -21.33 -22.84 23.61
N ASP A 53 -22.32 -22.36 22.88
CA ASP A 53 -22.69 -22.73 21.52
C ASP A 53 -21.87 -22.02 20.43
N SER A 54 -21.01 -21.06 20.81
CA SER A 54 -20.13 -20.31 19.90
C SER A 54 -18.65 -20.46 20.29
N MET A 55 -17.89 -21.06 19.37
CA MET A 55 -16.44 -21.18 19.52
C MET A 55 -15.75 -19.80 19.46
N GLU A 56 -16.25 -18.91 18.60
CA GLU A 56 -15.66 -17.59 18.40
C GLU A 56 -15.98 -16.64 19.56
N ALA A 57 -17.23 -16.60 20.04
CA ALA A 57 -17.57 -15.84 21.25
C ALA A 57 -16.70 -16.28 22.44
N SER A 58 -16.48 -17.58 22.59
CA SER A 58 -15.60 -18.15 23.61
C SER A 58 -14.14 -17.70 23.46
N TYR A 59 -13.64 -17.63 22.22
CA TYR A 59 -12.30 -17.13 21.89
C TYR A 59 -12.17 -15.63 22.21
N MET A 60 -13.15 -14.83 21.81
CA MET A 60 -13.17 -13.37 21.98
C MET A 60 -13.33 -12.93 23.45
N LEU A 61 -13.86 -13.79 24.31
CA LEU A 61 -13.99 -13.53 25.75
C LEU A 61 -12.71 -13.86 26.56
N LYS A 62 -11.54 -14.02 25.92
CA LYS A 62 -10.22 -14.20 26.58
C LYS A 62 -9.80 -13.01 27.47
N ASN A 63 -8.90 -13.27 28.42
CA ASN A 63 -8.60 -12.39 29.57
C ASN A 63 -7.91 -11.04 29.25
N ASN A 64 -7.66 -10.74 27.98
CA ASN A 64 -6.94 -9.55 27.52
C ASN A 64 -7.81 -8.54 26.74
N ILE A 65 -9.04 -8.89 26.35
CA ILE A 65 -9.94 -7.98 25.62
C ILE A 65 -10.86 -7.24 26.61
N ARG A 66 -10.92 -5.92 26.52
CA ARG A 66 -11.75 -5.07 27.38
C ARG A 66 -13.16 -4.96 26.80
N TRP A 67 -14.13 -5.59 27.46
CA TRP A 67 -15.56 -5.54 27.14
C TRP A 67 -16.34 -4.59 28.04
N TYR A 68 -17.34 -3.93 27.48
CA TYR A 68 -18.33 -3.14 28.21
C TYR A 68 -19.65 -3.90 28.28
N TYR A 69 -20.28 -3.89 29.44
CA TYR A 69 -21.42 -4.73 29.77
C TYR A 69 -22.65 -3.88 30.13
N HIS A 70 -23.79 -4.21 29.54
CA HIS A 70 -25.10 -3.68 29.88
C HIS A 70 -25.97 -4.78 30.51
N ASN A 71 -26.42 -4.55 31.74
CA ASN A 71 -27.21 -5.50 32.49
C ASN A 71 -28.72 -5.29 32.25
N GLY A 72 -29.27 -6.01 31.26
CA GLY A 72 -30.70 -6.00 30.95
C GLY A 72 -30.97 -5.72 29.48
N ASP A 73 -32.21 -5.33 29.19
CA ASP A 73 -32.64 -4.92 27.85
C ASP A 73 -32.18 -3.49 27.55
N LEU A 74 -31.62 -3.28 26.36
CA LEU A 74 -31.15 -1.98 25.88
C LEU A 74 -32.03 -1.50 24.72
N SER A 75 -32.52 -0.26 24.81
CA SER A 75 -33.24 0.40 23.71
C SER A 75 -32.51 1.67 23.28
N ILE A 76 -32.14 1.73 22.00
CA ILE A 76 -31.47 2.87 21.39
C ILE A 76 -32.49 3.59 20.49
N PRO A 77 -32.76 4.89 20.71
CA PRO A 77 -33.87 5.60 20.06
C PRO A 77 -33.61 6.04 18.61
N SER A 78 -32.41 5.81 18.08
CA SER A 78 -31.98 6.23 16.74
C SER A 78 -30.94 5.25 16.19
N ASN A 79 -30.35 5.58 15.04
CA ASN A 79 -29.23 4.84 14.45
C ASN A 79 -28.09 4.68 15.45
N PHE A 80 -27.45 3.52 15.45
CA PHE A 80 -26.39 3.15 16.38
C PHE A 80 -25.11 2.77 15.64
N SER A 81 -24.05 3.49 15.97
CA SER A 81 -22.70 3.25 15.44
C SER A 81 -21.80 2.70 16.56
N ASN A 82 -21.39 1.44 16.40
CA ASN A 82 -20.57 0.74 17.38
C ASN A 82 -19.08 0.88 17.06
N LYS A 83 -18.26 1.08 18.10
CA LYS A 83 -16.79 1.21 18.03
C LYS A 83 -16.07 0.44 19.13
N HIS A 84 -16.85 -0.24 19.97
CA HIS A 84 -16.37 -0.86 21.19
C HIS A 84 -16.82 -2.31 21.21
N THR A 85 -16.19 -3.11 22.08
CA THR A 85 -16.65 -4.48 22.33
C THR A 85 -17.72 -4.45 23.42
N LEU A 86 -18.97 -4.69 23.02
CA LEU A 86 -20.16 -4.51 23.84
C LEU A 86 -20.87 -5.84 24.11
N VAL A 87 -21.36 -6.01 25.34
CA VAL A 87 -22.26 -7.09 25.72
C VAL A 87 -23.58 -6.52 26.24
N VAL A 88 -24.70 -6.96 25.65
CA VAL A 88 -26.06 -6.69 26.13
C VAL A 88 -26.62 -8.01 26.67
N LYS A 89 -26.88 -8.06 27.99
CA LYS A 89 -27.40 -9.27 28.64
C LYS A 89 -28.83 -9.62 28.21
N GLY A 90 -29.65 -8.62 27.91
CA GLY A 90 -31.04 -8.77 27.50
C GLY A 90 -31.22 -8.59 26.00
N ASN A 91 -32.41 -8.12 25.63
CA ASN A 91 -32.75 -7.76 24.26
C ASN A 91 -32.11 -6.43 23.86
N LEU A 92 -31.76 -6.29 22.58
CA LEU A 92 -31.32 -5.04 21.98
C LEU A 92 -32.38 -4.55 20.99
N THR A 93 -32.92 -3.36 21.19
CA THR A 93 -33.84 -2.71 20.25
C THR A 93 -33.26 -1.40 19.77
N ILE A 94 -32.98 -1.30 18.48
CA ILE A 94 -32.47 -0.09 17.83
C ILE A 94 -33.60 0.45 16.96
N ASN A 95 -34.07 1.67 17.25
CA ASN A 95 -35.07 2.35 16.43
C ASN A 95 -34.37 3.09 15.27
N GLY A 96 -33.68 2.32 14.44
CA GLY A 96 -32.82 2.82 13.37
C GLY A 96 -31.85 1.73 12.90
N ASP A 97 -30.80 2.16 12.22
CA ASP A 97 -29.79 1.28 11.63
C ASP A 97 -28.67 0.95 12.62
N TYR A 98 -28.08 -0.23 12.48
CA TYR A 98 -26.84 -0.64 13.15
C TYR A 98 -25.69 -0.66 12.14
N ASP A 99 -24.56 -0.06 12.51
CA ASP A 99 -23.29 -0.07 11.77
C ASP A 99 -22.11 -0.21 12.73
N ASP A 100 -21.13 -1.02 12.34
CA ASP A 100 -19.83 -1.14 13.01
C ASP A 100 -18.64 -0.91 12.06
N TYR A 101 -18.88 -0.49 10.81
CA TYR A 101 -17.83 -0.22 9.82
C TYR A 101 -17.42 1.25 9.77
N SER A 102 -18.39 2.16 9.69
CA SER A 102 -18.14 3.60 9.42
C SER A 102 -17.38 4.32 10.54
N ALA A 103 -17.23 3.65 11.67
CA ALA A 103 -16.81 4.22 12.94
C ALA A 103 -15.63 3.46 13.60
N GLY A 104 -15.24 2.32 13.04
CA GLY A 104 -14.14 1.43 13.49
C GLY A 104 -14.62 0.13 14.13
N ASP A 105 -13.69 -0.80 14.37
CA ASP A 105 -13.87 -2.25 14.66
C ASP A 105 -14.74 -2.63 15.89
N GLY A 106 -16.04 -2.32 15.84
CA GLY A 106 -16.99 -2.55 16.93
C GLY A 106 -17.49 -3.99 17.02
N GLN A 107 -17.42 -4.62 18.20
CA GLN A 107 -17.85 -6.01 18.41
C GLN A 107 -19.07 -6.09 19.31
N LEU A 108 -19.97 -7.04 19.06
CA LEU A 108 -21.25 -7.10 19.75
C LEU A 108 -21.65 -8.51 20.20
N ILE A 109 -22.02 -8.66 21.47
CA ILE A 109 -22.69 -9.85 22.00
C ILE A 109 -24.05 -9.45 22.56
N VAL A 110 -25.13 -10.06 22.08
CA VAL A 110 -26.49 -9.90 22.61
C VAL A 110 -27.01 -11.27 23.06
N LEU A 111 -27.29 -11.42 24.35
CA LEU A 111 -27.78 -12.69 24.91
C LEU A 111 -29.32 -12.84 24.79
N GLY A 112 -30.01 -11.77 24.40
CA GLY A 112 -31.43 -11.77 24.03
C GLY A 112 -31.67 -11.65 22.52
N ASN A 113 -32.82 -11.10 22.14
CA ASN A 113 -33.20 -10.85 20.75
C ASN A 113 -32.70 -9.48 20.27
N VAL A 114 -32.55 -9.32 18.95
CA VAL A 114 -32.24 -8.04 18.29
C VAL A 114 -33.41 -7.59 17.44
N ILE A 115 -33.83 -6.33 17.57
CA ILE A 115 -34.79 -5.66 16.69
C ILE A 115 -34.15 -4.38 16.15
N VAL A 116 -34.15 -4.21 14.83
CA VAL A 116 -33.41 -3.15 14.13
C VAL A 116 -34.05 -2.81 12.78
N ASP A 117 -33.75 -1.65 12.20
CA ASP A 117 -34.20 -1.31 10.85
C ASP A 117 -33.33 -2.02 9.80
N ASN A 118 -32.02 -1.73 9.80
CA ASN A 118 -31.01 -2.48 9.04
C ASN A 118 -29.82 -2.85 9.94
N PHE A 119 -29.22 -4.03 9.75
CA PHE A 119 -28.07 -4.50 10.51
C PHE A 119 -26.88 -4.72 9.58
N ILE A 120 -25.94 -3.78 9.58
CA ILE A 120 -24.73 -3.82 8.75
C ILE A 120 -23.55 -4.17 9.66
N ASN A 121 -22.88 -5.28 9.37
CA ASN A 121 -21.86 -5.87 10.23
C ASN A 121 -20.61 -6.23 9.43
N HIS A 122 -19.50 -5.61 9.80
CA HIS A 122 -18.14 -5.88 9.30
C HIS A 122 -17.33 -6.69 10.32
N ASP A 123 -17.60 -6.51 11.61
CA ASP A 123 -16.82 -7.11 12.70
C ASP A 123 -17.50 -8.34 13.33
N PHE A 124 -17.02 -8.79 14.50
CA PHE A 124 -17.65 -9.88 15.23
C PHE A 124 -19.01 -9.48 15.84
N ALA A 125 -20.07 -10.23 15.52
CA ALA A 125 -21.34 -10.12 16.22
C ALA A 125 -21.99 -11.48 16.52
N TYR A 126 -22.47 -11.64 17.76
CA TYR A 126 -23.18 -12.82 18.24
C TYR A 126 -24.52 -12.45 18.87
N VAL A 127 -25.59 -13.12 18.45
CA VAL A 127 -26.95 -12.97 18.97
C VAL A 127 -27.48 -14.35 19.37
N LYS A 128 -27.69 -14.57 20.67
CA LYS A 128 -28.26 -15.83 21.19
C LYS A 128 -29.74 -15.99 20.87
N GLY A 129 -30.45 -14.87 20.74
CA GLY A 129 -31.86 -14.82 20.40
C GLY A 129 -32.14 -14.85 18.90
N GLU A 130 -33.34 -14.40 18.54
CA GLU A 130 -33.72 -14.12 17.15
C GLU A 130 -33.31 -12.69 16.78
N MET A 131 -32.94 -12.48 15.52
CA MET A 131 -32.78 -11.15 14.94
C MET A 131 -33.96 -10.82 14.00
N GLN A 132 -34.59 -9.67 14.21
CA GLN A 132 -35.64 -9.13 13.37
C GLN A 132 -35.20 -7.77 12.80
N ALA A 133 -34.85 -7.75 11.53
CA ALA A 133 -34.54 -6.54 10.78
C ALA A 133 -35.75 -6.15 9.90
N LYS A 134 -36.10 -4.86 9.84
CA LYS A 134 -37.17 -4.40 8.93
C LYS A 134 -36.74 -4.44 7.46
N GLY A 135 -35.47 -4.17 7.21
CA GLY A 135 -34.85 -4.09 5.89
C GLY A 135 -33.80 -5.16 5.68
N LEU A 136 -32.54 -4.77 5.75
CA LEU A 136 -31.38 -5.58 5.37
C LEU A 136 -30.62 -6.10 6.59
N VAL A 137 -30.15 -7.34 6.53
CA VAL A 137 -28.99 -7.82 7.29
C VAL A 137 -27.84 -8.04 6.31
N TYR A 138 -26.74 -7.33 6.47
CA TYR A 138 -25.55 -7.45 5.62
C TYR A 138 -24.34 -7.77 6.51
N ALA A 139 -23.77 -8.96 6.36
CA ALA A 139 -22.53 -9.35 7.01
C ALA A 139 -21.40 -9.47 5.98
N ASP A 140 -20.27 -8.81 6.24
CA ASP A 140 -19.10 -8.75 5.36
C ASP A 140 -17.79 -8.92 6.17
N TYR A 141 -16.70 -9.32 5.50
CA TYR A 141 -15.30 -9.45 6.00
C TYR A 141 -14.93 -10.71 6.83
N ASN A 142 -14.05 -11.56 6.30
CA ASN A 142 -13.92 -12.98 6.70
C ASN A 142 -13.10 -13.26 7.96
N ASP A 143 -12.38 -12.27 8.49
CA ASP A 143 -11.57 -12.45 9.70
C ASP A 143 -12.42 -12.59 10.98
N HIS A 144 -13.73 -12.33 10.90
CA HIS A 144 -14.65 -12.34 12.04
C HIS A 144 -15.95 -13.11 11.74
N ASN A 145 -16.62 -13.61 12.78
CA ASN A 145 -17.87 -14.36 12.63
C ASN A 145 -19.11 -13.49 12.85
N PHE A 146 -20.19 -13.84 12.14
CA PHE A 146 -21.54 -13.34 12.38
C PHE A 146 -22.52 -14.47 12.72
N GLU A 147 -23.06 -14.47 13.93
CA GLU A 147 -23.78 -15.62 14.50
C GLU A 147 -25.14 -15.20 15.09
N VAL A 148 -26.23 -15.85 14.66
CA VAL A 148 -27.60 -15.63 15.18
C VAL A 148 -28.30 -16.97 15.44
N MET A 149 -28.42 -17.34 16.72
CA MET A 149 -28.73 -18.73 17.11
C MET A 149 -30.19 -19.14 16.93
N LYS A 150 -31.14 -18.20 16.90
CA LYS A 150 -32.56 -18.49 16.62
C LYS A 150 -33.04 -17.96 15.28
N GLY A 151 -32.10 -17.70 14.39
CA GLY A 151 -32.36 -17.31 13.01
C GLY A 151 -32.73 -15.85 12.83
N ILE A 152 -32.88 -15.49 11.55
CA ILE A 152 -33.02 -14.12 11.08
C ILE A 152 -34.33 -13.96 10.31
N THR A 153 -35.09 -12.93 10.64
CA THR A 153 -36.21 -12.43 9.85
C THR A 153 -35.84 -11.05 9.31
N ALA A 154 -35.79 -10.90 7.98
CA ALA A 154 -35.45 -9.64 7.32
C ALA A 154 -36.21 -9.50 5.98
N ARG A 155 -36.12 -8.33 5.34
CA ARG A 155 -36.52 -8.20 3.93
C ARG A 155 -35.47 -8.84 3.01
N GLY A 156 -34.20 -8.62 3.31
CA GLY A 156 -33.06 -9.18 2.60
C GLY A 156 -31.95 -9.60 3.55
N ILE A 157 -31.20 -10.63 3.18
CA ILE A 157 -29.99 -11.06 3.89
C ILE A 157 -28.87 -11.20 2.84
N ILE A 158 -27.73 -10.56 3.10
CA ILE A 158 -26.51 -10.67 2.28
C ILE A 158 -25.35 -11.09 3.18
N VAL A 159 -24.59 -12.09 2.72
CA VAL A 159 -23.36 -12.56 3.33
C VAL A 159 -22.29 -12.57 2.24
N SER A 160 -21.29 -11.71 2.39
CA SER A 160 -20.13 -11.54 1.49
C SER A 160 -18.88 -11.87 2.29
N ASP A 161 -17.99 -12.72 1.77
CA ASP A 161 -16.70 -13.08 2.41
C ASP A 161 -16.77 -13.14 3.95
N LYS A 162 -17.68 -13.94 4.55
CA LYS A 162 -17.94 -13.92 6.00
C LYS A 162 -18.30 -15.29 6.55
N ALA A 163 -17.63 -15.69 7.62
CA ALA A 163 -18.02 -16.87 8.38
C ALA A 163 -19.33 -16.61 9.15
N THR A 164 -20.36 -17.42 8.88
CA THR A 164 -21.71 -17.20 9.46
C THR A 164 -22.31 -18.45 10.09
N GLN A 165 -23.15 -18.25 11.12
CA GLN A 165 -23.96 -19.30 11.73
C GLN A 165 -25.36 -18.77 12.07
N PHE A 166 -26.34 -19.05 11.21
CA PHE A 166 -27.75 -18.73 11.46
C PHE A 166 -28.70 -19.57 10.58
N GLU A 167 -29.98 -19.61 10.95
CA GLU A 167 -31.07 -20.06 10.08
C GLU A 167 -31.81 -18.85 9.46
N VAL A 168 -32.30 -18.99 8.23
CA VAL A 168 -33.17 -17.97 7.62
C VAL A 168 -34.62 -18.29 7.99
N ASN A 169 -35.21 -17.53 8.92
CA ASN A 169 -36.60 -17.70 9.32
C ASN A 169 -37.55 -17.18 8.24
N ASN A 170 -37.26 -15.99 7.70
CA ASN A 170 -38.00 -15.38 6.60
C ASN A 170 -37.17 -14.26 5.93
N ALA A 171 -37.04 -14.32 4.61
CA ALA A 171 -36.44 -13.27 3.79
C ALA A 171 -37.08 -13.25 2.39
N GLU A 172 -37.19 -12.08 1.76
CA GLU A 172 -37.62 -12.01 0.35
C GLU A 172 -36.53 -12.50 -0.60
N PHE A 173 -35.27 -12.35 -0.21
CA PHE A 173 -34.09 -12.90 -0.87
C PHE A 173 -32.97 -13.15 0.15
N TYR A 174 -32.12 -14.12 -0.14
CA TYR A 174 -30.94 -14.47 0.62
C TYR A 174 -29.78 -14.68 -0.34
N ILE A 175 -28.72 -13.87 -0.19
CA ILE A 175 -27.49 -13.94 -0.98
C ILE A 175 -26.36 -14.35 -0.04
N ASN A 176 -25.67 -15.44 -0.36
CA ASN A 176 -24.50 -15.92 0.38
C ASN A 176 -23.50 -16.53 -0.61
N GLU A 177 -22.30 -15.95 -0.68
CA GLU A 177 -21.25 -16.34 -1.64
C GLU A 177 -20.69 -17.75 -1.40
N ASP A 178 -20.64 -18.19 -0.15
CA ASP A 178 -20.09 -19.49 0.25
C ASP A 178 -21.10 -20.64 0.13
N THR A 179 -22.36 -20.35 -0.16
CA THR A 179 -23.42 -21.36 -0.21
C THR A 179 -23.48 -22.07 -1.56
N SER A 180 -23.08 -23.34 -1.57
CA SER A 180 -23.13 -24.23 -2.75
C SER A 180 -24.18 -25.35 -2.67
N ASN A 181 -25.19 -25.21 -1.79
CA ASN A 181 -26.19 -26.26 -1.54
C ASN A 181 -27.17 -26.45 -2.71
N GLU A 182 -27.55 -27.70 -3.02
CA GLU A 182 -28.42 -28.08 -4.15
C GLU A 182 -29.81 -27.41 -4.20
N ASN A 183 -30.27 -26.81 -3.09
CA ASN A 183 -31.57 -26.12 -2.99
C ASN A 183 -31.47 -24.59 -2.96
N TYR A 184 -30.27 -24.03 -3.08
CA TYR A 184 -30.05 -22.59 -3.08
C TYR A 184 -30.03 -22.07 -4.52
N ASP A 185 -30.95 -21.15 -4.82
CA ASP A 185 -31.12 -20.55 -6.16
C ASP A 185 -30.52 -19.13 -6.16
N TRP A 186 -29.21 -19.06 -6.41
CA TRP A 186 -28.46 -17.80 -6.50
C TRP A 186 -29.11 -16.82 -7.48
N ASP A 187 -29.40 -17.28 -8.70
CA ASP A 187 -29.96 -16.46 -9.78
C ASP A 187 -31.31 -15.83 -9.41
N ALA A 188 -32.20 -16.61 -8.78
CA ALA A 188 -33.50 -16.09 -8.34
C ALA A 188 -33.34 -15.01 -7.25
N ASN A 189 -32.42 -15.21 -6.31
CA ASN A 189 -32.15 -14.24 -5.25
C ASN A 189 -31.54 -12.95 -5.79
N ILE A 190 -30.58 -13.04 -6.72
CA ILE A 190 -29.99 -11.87 -7.37
C ILE A 190 -31.02 -11.08 -8.19
N ARG A 191 -31.82 -11.77 -9.02
CA ARG A 191 -32.89 -11.10 -9.79
C ARG A 191 -33.92 -10.45 -8.89
N LYS A 192 -34.21 -11.06 -7.74
CA LYS A 192 -35.12 -10.50 -6.74
C LYS A 192 -34.50 -9.27 -6.08
N ALA A 193 -33.23 -9.32 -5.68
CA ALA A 193 -32.48 -8.18 -5.15
C ALA A 193 -32.47 -7.01 -6.14
N TYR A 194 -32.14 -7.24 -7.42
CA TYR A 194 -32.18 -6.21 -8.46
C TYR A 194 -33.53 -5.52 -8.59
N SER A 195 -34.63 -6.23 -8.33
CA SER A 195 -35.96 -5.62 -8.40
C SER A 195 -36.26 -4.70 -7.21
N LEU A 196 -35.60 -4.93 -6.06
CA LEU A 196 -35.91 -4.31 -4.77
C LEU A 196 -34.96 -3.18 -4.39
N PHE A 197 -33.66 -3.30 -4.64
CA PHE A 197 -32.67 -2.31 -4.22
C PHE A 197 -32.60 -1.09 -5.14
N GLU A 198 -32.23 0.05 -4.58
CA GLU A 198 -31.86 1.23 -5.38
C GLU A 198 -30.65 0.90 -6.27
N PRO A 199 -30.64 1.36 -7.53
CA PRO A 199 -29.57 1.02 -8.47
C PRO A 199 -28.22 1.60 -8.05
N ASP A 200 -28.20 2.68 -7.28
CA ASP A 200 -26.95 3.34 -6.85
C ASP A 200 -26.15 2.53 -5.82
N LEU A 201 -26.75 1.48 -5.24
CA LEU A 201 -26.04 0.54 -4.37
C LEU A 201 -25.19 -0.50 -5.13
N TYR A 202 -25.35 -0.58 -6.46
CA TYR A 202 -24.59 -1.51 -7.28
C TYR A 202 -23.41 -0.76 -7.90
N GLU A 203 -22.20 -1.06 -7.43
CA GLU A 203 -21.00 -0.62 -8.11
C GLU A 203 -20.79 -1.47 -9.37
N ILE A 204 -20.81 -0.84 -10.54
CA ILE A 204 -20.70 -1.57 -11.82
C ILE A 204 -19.27 -2.10 -12.08
N THR A 205 -18.25 -1.67 -11.32
CA THR A 205 -16.92 -2.32 -11.29
C THR A 205 -17.01 -3.80 -10.92
N GLU A 206 -17.91 -4.16 -10.01
CA GLU A 206 -18.19 -5.54 -9.56
C GLU A 206 -19.09 -6.32 -10.54
N ILE A 207 -19.71 -5.63 -11.50
CA ILE A 207 -20.42 -6.30 -12.60
C ILE A 207 -19.38 -6.94 -13.53
N GLU A 208 -19.04 -8.21 -13.28
CA GLU A 208 -18.17 -9.00 -14.16
C GLU A 208 -18.71 -9.03 -15.59
N THR A 209 -17.80 -9.06 -16.57
CA THR A 209 -18.11 -8.82 -17.99
C THR A 209 -18.98 -9.88 -18.66
N ASP A 210 -19.16 -11.04 -18.01
CA ASP A 210 -19.78 -12.23 -18.58
C ASP A 210 -21.02 -12.73 -17.82
N ASN A 211 -21.33 -12.20 -16.62
CA ASN A 211 -22.52 -12.63 -15.89
C ASN A 211 -23.31 -11.49 -15.23
N VAL A 212 -24.49 -11.20 -15.77
CA VAL A 212 -25.48 -10.27 -15.22
C VAL A 212 -25.97 -10.72 -13.83
N LEU A 213 -25.70 -11.95 -13.41
CA LEU A 213 -26.16 -12.54 -12.14
C LEU A 213 -25.08 -12.62 -11.06
N ASN A 214 -23.90 -12.05 -11.27
CA ASN A 214 -22.83 -12.07 -10.25
C ASN A 214 -22.80 -10.82 -9.37
N ALA A 215 -23.57 -9.77 -9.66
CA ALA A 215 -23.54 -8.54 -8.88
C ALA A 215 -24.67 -8.47 -7.84
N TYR A 216 -24.31 -8.06 -6.63
CA TYR A 216 -25.23 -7.70 -5.56
C TYR A 216 -24.82 -6.30 -5.01
N PRO A 217 -25.59 -5.69 -4.11
CA PRO A 217 -25.24 -4.38 -3.56
C PRO A 217 -23.86 -4.38 -2.89
N ASP A 218 -23.01 -3.42 -3.26
CA ASP A 218 -21.71 -3.18 -2.65
C ASP A 218 -21.88 -2.77 -1.17
N TYR A 219 -21.05 -3.34 -0.30
CA TYR A 219 -21.10 -3.11 1.14
C TYR A 219 -20.86 -1.63 1.48
N ASP A 220 -19.84 -1.02 0.88
CA ASP A 220 -19.46 0.38 1.13
C ASP A 220 -20.59 1.33 0.71
N SER A 221 -21.22 1.06 -0.44
CA SER A 221 -22.36 1.82 -0.96
C SER A 221 -23.60 1.70 -0.06
N VAL A 222 -23.86 0.52 0.50
CA VAL A 222 -24.94 0.30 1.48
C VAL A 222 -24.67 1.08 2.76
N ALA A 223 -23.47 0.94 3.34
CA ALA A 223 -23.07 1.66 4.56
C ALA A 223 -23.15 3.18 4.36
N ALA A 224 -22.61 3.70 3.25
CA ALA A 224 -22.65 5.12 2.92
C ALA A 224 -24.09 5.65 2.77
N SER A 225 -24.98 4.86 2.14
CA SER A 225 -26.39 5.24 1.97
C SER A 225 -27.13 5.32 3.30
N ILE A 226 -26.93 4.36 4.19
CA ILE A 226 -27.48 4.38 5.55
C ILE A 226 -26.99 5.61 6.33
N VAL A 227 -25.69 5.91 6.29
CA VAL A 227 -25.12 7.10 6.95
C VAL A 227 -25.74 8.40 6.43
N GLN A 228 -26.00 8.47 5.12
CA GLN A 228 -26.61 9.63 4.48
C GLN A 228 -28.14 9.68 4.63
N GLY A 229 -28.77 8.64 5.19
CA GLY A 229 -30.23 8.53 5.29
C GLY A 229 -30.91 8.30 3.93
N LEU A 230 -30.18 7.76 2.96
CA LEU A 230 -30.71 7.38 1.64
C LEU A 230 -31.38 6.01 1.71
N PRO A 231 -32.47 5.79 0.97
CA PRO A 231 -33.17 4.52 0.97
C PRO A 231 -32.30 3.41 0.35
N LEU A 232 -32.23 2.26 1.03
CA LEU A 232 -31.62 1.08 0.40
C LEU A 232 -32.54 0.45 -0.63
N PHE A 233 -33.84 0.40 -0.32
CA PHE A 233 -34.83 -0.26 -1.15
C PHE A 233 -35.72 0.75 -1.87
N ARG A 234 -36.07 0.41 -3.10
CA ARG A 234 -37.09 1.10 -3.88
C ARG A 234 -38.44 1.06 -3.19
N ASP A 235 -39.20 2.14 -3.38
CA ASP A 235 -40.61 2.23 -2.95
C ASP A 235 -41.47 1.09 -3.51
N LYS A 236 -41.17 0.65 -4.74
CA LYS A 236 -41.87 -0.44 -5.41
C LYS A 236 -40.90 -1.30 -6.22
N PRO A 237 -41.11 -2.63 -6.25
CA PRO A 237 -40.34 -3.51 -7.12
C PRO A 237 -40.51 -3.12 -8.59
N VAL A 238 -39.42 -3.13 -9.36
CA VAL A 238 -39.45 -2.83 -10.79
C VAL A 238 -40.02 -4.00 -11.58
N SER A 239 -41.19 -3.81 -12.19
CA SER A 239 -41.85 -4.84 -13.01
C SER A 239 -41.13 -5.04 -14.35
N GLY A 240 -40.85 -6.28 -14.72
CA GLY A 240 -40.26 -6.63 -16.02
C GLY A 240 -38.74 -6.49 -16.10
N LEU A 241 -38.07 -6.15 -14.99
CA LEU A 241 -36.61 -6.04 -14.93
C LEU A 241 -35.92 -7.37 -15.32
N SER A 242 -36.37 -8.48 -14.73
CA SER A 242 -35.80 -9.82 -14.99
C SER A 242 -35.88 -10.22 -16.47
N GLU A 243 -36.95 -9.85 -17.17
CA GLU A 243 -37.08 -10.11 -18.61
C GLU A 243 -36.06 -9.32 -19.43
N LYS A 244 -35.84 -8.04 -19.09
CA LYS A 244 -34.86 -7.18 -19.77
C LYS A 244 -33.43 -7.65 -19.51
N LEU A 245 -33.10 -8.05 -18.29
CA LEU A 245 -31.80 -8.65 -17.97
C LEU A 245 -31.58 -9.95 -18.76
N GLN A 246 -32.62 -10.78 -18.89
CA GLN A 246 -32.56 -11.98 -19.73
C GLN A 246 -32.34 -11.66 -21.22
N TRP A 247 -32.86 -10.53 -21.73
CA TRP A 247 -32.55 -10.10 -23.10
C TRP A 247 -31.07 -9.74 -23.26
N ILE A 248 -30.46 -9.11 -22.25
CA ILE A 248 -29.03 -8.77 -22.25
C ILE A 248 -28.18 -10.04 -22.23
N GLU A 249 -28.47 -10.98 -21.32
CA GLU A 249 -27.82 -12.31 -21.25
C GLU A 249 -27.90 -13.07 -22.59
N GLN A 250 -29.01 -12.92 -23.31
CA GLN A 250 -29.23 -13.58 -24.61
C GLN A 250 -28.71 -12.78 -25.81
N GLY A 251 -28.11 -11.60 -25.60
CA GLY A 251 -27.62 -10.74 -26.66
C GLY A 251 -28.71 -10.08 -27.53
N LYS A 252 -29.96 -10.05 -27.06
CA LYS A 252 -31.15 -9.59 -27.82
C LYS A 252 -31.35 -8.08 -27.75
N VAL A 253 -30.36 -7.31 -28.20
CA VAL A 253 -30.39 -5.83 -28.16
C VAL A 253 -31.57 -5.26 -28.96
N GLU A 254 -32.01 -5.95 -30.01
CA GLU A 254 -33.13 -5.52 -30.86
C GLU A 254 -34.48 -5.46 -30.13
N LYS A 255 -34.58 -6.04 -28.93
CA LYS A 255 -35.77 -5.96 -28.07
C LYS A 255 -35.92 -4.63 -27.37
N PHE A 256 -34.83 -3.86 -27.23
CA PHE A 256 -34.87 -2.51 -26.70
C PHE A 256 -35.32 -1.56 -27.82
N ALA A 257 -36.49 -0.95 -27.66
CA ALA A 257 -37.05 -0.09 -28.68
C ALA A 257 -36.15 1.14 -28.94
N ALA A 258 -35.80 1.39 -30.20
CA ALA A 258 -35.03 2.55 -30.62
C ALA A 258 -35.75 3.85 -30.17
N GLY A 259 -35.15 4.57 -29.20
CA GLY A 259 -35.69 5.80 -28.61
C GLY A 259 -36.02 5.71 -27.12
N ASN A 260 -36.12 4.48 -26.57
CA ASN A 260 -36.50 4.26 -25.16
C ASN A 260 -35.33 3.91 -24.25
N VAL A 261 -34.13 3.61 -24.78
CA VAL A 261 -32.99 3.15 -23.97
C VAL A 261 -32.58 4.20 -22.93
N LYS A 262 -32.66 5.49 -23.27
CA LYS A 262 -32.39 6.61 -22.34
C LYS A 262 -33.38 6.73 -21.17
N HIS A 263 -34.45 5.93 -21.18
CA HIS A 263 -35.51 5.89 -20.15
C HIS A 263 -35.61 4.51 -19.49
N GLU A 264 -34.65 3.63 -19.76
CA GLU A 264 -34.58 2.32 -19.12
C GLU A 264 -34.18 2.43 -17.65
N ASP A 265 -34.38 1.33 -16.91
CA ASP A 265 -33.88 1.25 -15.53
C ASP A 265 -32.35 1.41 -15.53
N PRO A 266 -31.77 2.15 -14.57
CA PRO A 266 -30.32 2.36 -14.51
C PRO A 266 -29.52 1.06 -14.52
N LEU A 267 -29.97 -0.02 -13.86
CA LEU A 267 -29.26 -1.30 -13.90
C LEU A 267 -29.26 -1.88 -15.32
N VAL A 268 -30.40 -1.86 -16.01
CA VAL A 268 -30.51 -2.31 -17.40
C VAL A 268 -29.57 -1.51 -18.31
N ALA A 269 -29.56 -0.19 -18.16
CA ALA A 269 -28.71 0.69 -18.96
C ALA A 269 -27.22 0.45 -18.68
N ARG A 270 -26.83 0.29 -17.40
CA ARG A 270 -25.47 -0.08 -16.97
C ARG A 270 -25.03 -1.42 -17.57
N PHE A 271 -25.84 -2.48 -17.47
CA PHE A 271 -25.54 -3.78 -18.10
C PHE A 271 -25.45 -3.70 -19.62
N LEU A 272 -26.29 -2.89 -20.28
CA LEU A 272 -26.19 -2.68 -21.72
C LEU A 272 -24.82 -2.13 -22.13
N THR A 273 -24.24 -1.20 -21.37
CA THR A 273 -22.89 -0.66 -21.66
C THR A 273 -21.79 -1.74 -21.68
N ARG A 274 -22.05 -2.93 -21.10
CA ARG A 274 -21.08 -4.03 -21.03
C ARG A 274 -21.04 -4.91 -22.27
N MET A 275 -22.07 -4.84 -23.12
CA MET A 275 -22.16 -5.69 -24.31
C MET A 275 -21.06 -5.38 -25.33
N GLU A 276 -20.43 -6.41 -25.90
CA GLU A 276 -19.34 -6.25 -26.89
C GLU A 276 -19.77 -5.50 -28.15
N SER A 277 -21.04 -5.63 -28.55
CA SER A 277 -21.57 -5.05 -29.78
C SER A 277 -22.90 -4.37 -29.51
N LEU A 278 -22.89 -3.04 -29.57
CA LEU A 278 -24.09 -2.21 -29.48
C LEU A 278 -24.27 -1.42 -30.78
N PRO A 279 -25.51 -1.29 -31.28
CA PRO A 279 -25.83 -0.34 -32.34
C PRO A 279 -25.46 1.09 -31.93
N THR A 280 -24.95 1.89 -32.87
CA THR A 280 -24.52 3.28 -32.63
C THR A 280 -25.62 4.16 -32.05
N ASP A 281 -26.86 3.97 -32.47
CA ASP A 281 -28.02 4.70 -31.94
C ASP A 281 -28.37 4.34 -30.50
N VAL A 282 -28.09 3.10 -30.08
CA VAL A 282 -28.22 2.66 -28.67
C VAL A 282 -27.11 3.29 -27.84
N MET A 283 -25.85 3.22 -28.30
CA MET A 283 -24.72 3.85 -27.61
C MET A 283 -24.92 5.36 -27.40
N LEU A 284 -25.41 6.08 -28.41
CA LEU A 284 -25.72 7.51 -28.30
C LEU A 284 -26.84 7.80 -27.31
N GLN A 285 -27.83 6.91 -27.16
CA GLN A 285 -28.88 7.06 -26.15
C GLN A 285 -28.36 6.78 -24.74
N LEU A 286 -27.45 5.83 -24.57
CA LEU A 286 -26.80 5.56 -23.28
C LEU A 286 -25.96 6.76 -22.81
N LEU A 287 -25.28 7.46 -23.72
CA LEU A 287 -24.63 8.76 -23.42
C LEU A 287 -25.61 9.90 -23.08
N GLN A 288 -26.92 9.69 -23.23
CA GLN A 288 -27.97 10.66 -22.86
C GLN A 288 -28.79 10.18 -21.67
N HIS A 289 -28.43 9.05 -21.07
CA HIS A 289 -29.15 8.46 -19.95
C HIS A 289 -29.04 9.35 -18.70
N PRO A 290 -30.09 9.50 -17.88
CA PRO A 290 -30.05 10.33 -16.67
C PRO A 290 -29.06 9.82 -15.61
N ASP A 291 -28.80 8.51 -15.57
CA ASP A 291 -27.79 7.90 -14.70
C ASP A 291 -26.36 8.25 -15.15
N ASP A 292 -25.59 8.84 -14.25
CA ASP A 292 -24.21 9.27 -14.50
C ASP A 292 -23.29 8.08 -14.76
N GLN A 293 -23.42 6.98 -14.00
CA GLN A 293 -22.60 5.79 -14.21
C GLN A 293 -22.80 5.26 -15.64
N THR A 294 -24.03 5.09 -16.11
CA THR A 294 -24.33 4.66 -17.48
C THR A 294 -23.58 5.52 -18.52
N ARG A 295 -23.59 6.85 -18.37
CA ARG A 295 -22.89 7.75 -19.30
C ARG A 295 -21.37 7.58 -19.23
N GLU A 296 -20.81 7.48 -18.03
CA GLU A 296 -19.38 7.28 -17.79
C GLU A 296 -18.88 5.97 -18.43
N TYR A 297 -19.54 4.85 -18.15
CA TYR A 297 -19.12 3.54 -18.67
C TYR A 297 -19.29 3.41 -20.18
N MET A 298 -20.37 3.97 -20.74
CA MET A 298 -20.53 4.00 -22.19
C MET A 298 -19.41 4.83 -22.86
N ALA A 299 -19.00 5.93 -22.24
CA ALA A 299 -17.92 6.77 -22.75
C ALA A 299 -16.54 6.10 -22.63
N GLN A 300 -16.28 5.38 -21.53
CA GLN A 300 -15.05 4.62 -21.31
C GLN A 300 -14.82 3.55 -22.38
N ARG A 301 -15.89 2.94 -22.89
CA ARG A 301 -15.83 1.91 -23.94
C ARG A 301 -16.18 2.43 -25.33
N TRP A 302 -16.24 3.75 -25.50
CA TRP A 302 -16.62 4.34 -26.78
C TRP A 302 -15.64 3.89 -27.88
N PRO A 303 -16.11 3.35 -29.03
CA PRO A 303 -15.22 2.80 -30.04
C PRO A 303 -14.37 3.87 -30.75
N ALA A 304 -13.07 3.62 -30.94
CA ALA A 304 -12.14 4.51 -31.66
C ALA A 304 -12.70 5.02 -33.01
N ARG A 305 -13.30 4.12 -33.80
CA ARG A 305 -13.85 4.43 -35.14
C ARG A 305 -15.05 5.37 -35.11
N GLN A 306 -15.71 5.51 -33.95
CA GLN A 306 -16.92 6.30 -33.74
C GLN A 306 -16.67 7.58 -32.93
N MET A 307 -15.41 7.90 -32.58
CA MET A 307 -15.05 9.10 -31.81
C MET A 307 -15.56 10.41 -32.46
N HIS A 308 -15.66 10.45 -33.79
CA HIS A 308 -16.18 11.60 -34.54
C HIS A 308 -17.67 11.92 -34.26
N LEU A 309 -18.41 10.99 -33.64
CA LEU A 309 -19.81 11.19 -33.24
C LEU A 309 -19.94 11.90 -31.89
N LEU A 310 -18.86 11.99 -31.10
CA LEU A 310 -18.85 12.69 -29.82
C LEU A 310 -18.83 14.21 -30.07
N THR A 311 -20.01 14.81 -29.98
CA THR A 311 -20.17 16.26 -30.10
C THR A 311 -19.62 17.00 -28.87
N ALA A 312 -19.32 18.29 -29.01
CA ALA A 312 -18.83 19.10 -27.89
C ALA A 312 -19.76 19.09 -26.65
N PRO A 313 -21.11 19.07 -26.78
CA PRO A 313 -22.00 18.85 -25.64
C PRO A 313 -21.75 17.54 -24.88
N PHE A 314 -21.49 16.43 -25.58
CA PHE A 314 -21.18 15.16 -24.91
C PHE A 314 -19.85 15.23 -24.17
N ILE A 315 -18.79 15.76 -24.81
CA ILE A 315 -17.47 15.88 -24.19
C ILE A 315 -17.49 16.80 -22.95
N LYS A 316 -18.42 17.76 -22.90
CA LYS A 316 -18.59 18.66 -21.75
C LYS A 316 -19.46 18.09 -20.63
N ASP A 317 -20.16 16.98 -20.87
CA ASP A 317 -20.89 16.29 -19.80
C ASP A 317 -19.87 15.65 -18.84
N GLN A 318 -20.07 15.85 -17.55
CA GLN A 318 -19.09 15.48 -16.52
C GLN A 318 -18.85 13.96 -16.48
N ALA A 319 -19.91 13.16 -16.55
CA ALA A 319 -19.82 11.70 -16.51
C ALA A 319 -19.16 11.16 -17.78
N VAL A 320 -19.57 11.67 -18.95
CA VAL A 320 -18.95 11.31 -20.24
C VAL A 320 -17.47 11.68 -20.26
N ALA A 321 -17.09 12.87 -19.78
CA ALA A 321 -15.70 13.28 -19.72
C ALA A 321 -14.85 12.37 -18.83
N LYS A 322 -15.33 12.01 -17.63
CA LYS A 322 -14.67 11.03 -16.75
C LYS A 322 -14.44 9.70 -17.47
N GLY A 323 -15.46 9.21 -18.17
CA GLY A 323 -15.37 7.95 -18.91
C GLY A 323 -14.34 8.02 -20.04
N LEU A 324 -14.35 9.11 -20.82
CA LEU A 324 -13.40 9.31 -21.92
C LEU A 324 -11.94 9.38 -21.43
N ILE A 325 -11.66 9.95 -20.26
CA ILE A 325 -10.31 9.95 -19.67
C ILE A 325 -9.81 8.51 -19.46
N LYS A 326 -10.70 7.62 -19.04
CA LYS A 326 -10.40 6.20 -18.79
C LYS A 326 -10.38 5.35 -20.06
N ASN A 327 -10.67 5.93 -21.23
CA ASN A 327 -10.76 5.21 -22.50
C ASN A 327 -9.37 5.06 -23.13
N SER A 328 -8.88 3.82 -23.25
CA SER A 328 -7.57 3.50 -23.85
C SER A 328 -7.48 3.81 -25.35
N ASP A 329 -8.62 3.97 -26.02
CA ASP A 329 -8.77 4.17 -27.46
C ASP A 329 -9.12 5.64 -27.83
N ILE A 330 -9.04 6.57 -26.88
CA ILE A 330 -9.37 7.99 -27.10
C ILE A 330 -8.53 8.60 -28.24
N SER A 331 -9.19 9.31 -29.16
CA SER A 331 -8.48 9.97 -30.25
C SER A 331 -7.76 11.24 -29.75
N PRO A 332 -6.61 11.62 -30.34
CA PRO A 332 -5.91 12.84 -29.96
C PRO A 332 -6.78 14.11 -30.00
N GLU A 333 -7.71 14.21 -30.96
CA GLU A 333 -8.62 15.34 -31.10
C GLU A 333 -9.66 15.41 -29.95
N VAL A 334 -10.23 14.27 -29.56
CA VAL A 334 -11.18 14.22 -28.43
C VAL A 334 -10.44 14.47 -27.13
N ASN A 335 -9.23 13.90 -26.99
CA ASN A 335 -8.37 14.13 -25.83
C ASN A 335 -8.05 15.63 -25.70
N GLU A 336 -7.60 16.31 -26.76
CA GLU A 336 -7.30 17.75 -26.74
C GLU A 336 -8.51 18.60 -26.27
N LYS A 337 -9.72 18.30 -26.78
CA LYS A 337 -10.95 18.98 -26.34
C LYS A 337 -11.25 18.72 -24.87
N LEU A 338 -11.06 17.47 -24.43
CA LEU A 338 -11.27 17.06 -23.05
C LEU A 338 -10.26 17.73 -22.11
N MET A 339 -8.99 17.84 -22.51
CA MET A 339 -7.93 18.54 -21.78
C MET A 339 -8.20 20.04 -21.58
N SER A 340 -9.05 20.64 -22.43
CA SER A 340 -9.46 22.05 -22.30
C SER A 340 -10.67 22.29 -21.39
N THR A 341 -11.20 21.24 -20.75
CA THR A 341 -12.45 21.31 -19.96
C THR A 341 -12.15 21.73 -18.50
N PRO A 342 -12.58 22.91 -18.04
CA PRO A 342 -12.27 23.42 -16.70
C PRO A 342 -13.25 22.87 -15.65
N VAL A 343 -13.33 21.54 -15.51
CA VAL A 343 -14.22 20.88 -14.54
C VAL A 343 -13.36 20.12 -13.55
N GLU A 344 -13.56 20.38 -12.25
CA GLU A 344 -12.74 19.83 -11.15
C GLU A 344 -12.62 18.32 -11.22
N SER A 345 -13.73 17.60 -11.33
CA SER A 345 -13.71 16.13 -11.33
C SER A 345 -13.02 15.54 -12.58
N VAL A 346 -13.05 16.26 -13.69
CA VAL A 346 -12.39 15.86 -14.95
C VAL A 346 -10.88 16.07 -14.82
N GLN A 347 -10.47 17.23 -14.31
CA GLN A 347 -9.06 17.52 -14.06
C GLN A 347 -8.47 16.65 -12.95
N LEU A 348 -9.27 16.29 -11.95
CA LEU A 348 -8.86 15.36 -10.89
C LEU A 348 -8.56 13.98 -11.48
N GLU A 349 -9.43 13.48 -12.35
CA GLU A 349 -9.22 12.19 -13.00
C GLU A 349 -8.05 12.23 -14.00
N GLN A 350 -7.84 13.37 -14.66
CA GLN A 350 -6.63 13.60 -15.47
C GLN A 350 -5.37 13.54 -14.60
N ALA A 351 -5.36 14.23 -13.45
CA ALA A 351 -4.22 14.27 -12.54
C ALA A 351 -3.85 12.88 -11.97
N ARG A 352 -4.75 11.90 -12.05
CA ARG A 352 -4.51 10.49 -11.64
C ARG A 352 -3.87 9.63 -12.73
N GLN A 353 -3.75 10.13 -13.96
CA GLN A 353 -3.16 9.35 -15.04
C GLN A 353 -1.63 9.31 -14.96
N ASP A 354 -1.04 8.14 -15.18
CA ASP A 354 0.41 7.95 -15.15
C ASP A 354 1.16 8.58 -16.34
N ASN A 355 0.48 8.71 -17.49
CA ASN A 355 1.10 9.06 -18.78
C ASN A 355 0.65 10.43 -19.30
N LEU A 356 0.73 11.47 -18.47
CA LEU A 356 0.38 12.82 -18.89
C LEU A 356 1.47 13.45 -19.76
N SER A 357 1.07 14.19 -20.80
CA SER A 357 2.01 14.98 -21.59
C SER A 357 2.52 16.20 -20.79
N PRO A 358 3.73 16.72 -21.07
CA PRO A 358 4.27 17.89 -20.38
C PRO A 358 3.35 19.11 -20.43
N GLU A 359 2.63 19.31 -21.54
CA GLU A 359 1.68 20.41 -21.70
C GLU A 359 0.49 20.27 -20.74
N ILE A 360 0.00 19.05 -20.55
CA ILE A 360 -1.10 18.75 -19.64
C ILE A 360 -0.67 18.94 -18.19
N ILE A 361 0.52 18.45 -17.83
CA ILE A 361 1.07 18.62 -16.48
C ILE A 361 1.15 20.12 -16.13
N ALA A 362 1.63 20.95 -17.06
CA ALA A 362 1.70 22.40 -16.87
C ALA A 362 0.31 23.07 -16.74
N LEU A 363 -0.71 22.54 -17.44
CA LEU A 363 -2.08 23.04 -17.33
C LEU A 363 -2.72 22.66 -15.98
N LEU A 364 -2.50 21.42 -15.53
CA LEU A 364 -3.02 20.93 -14.25
C LEU A 364 -2.33 21.57 -13.05
N SER A 365 -1.04 21.91 -13.14
CA SER A 365 -0.34 22.65 -12.07
C SER A 365 -0.93 24.06 -11.86
N GLN A 366 -1.51 24.64 -12.92
CA GLN A 366 -2.22 25.93 -12.89
C GLN A 366 -3.71 25.79 -12.56
N SER A 367 -4.19 24.58 -12.24
CA SER A 367 -5.61 24.35 -11.95
C SER A 367 -6.09 25.26 -10.81
N PRO A 368 -7.29 25.88 -10.94
CA PRO A 368 -7.88 26.64 -9.84
C PRO A 368 -8.32 25.74 -8.68
N PHE A 369 -8.37 24.42 -8.87
CA PHE A 369 -8.83 23.45 -7.87
C PHE A 369 -7.64 22.89 -7.07
N PRO A 370 -7.53 23.17 -5.77
CA PRO A 370 -6.42 22.69 -4.95
C PRO A 370 -6.26 21.17 -4.95
N ILE A 371 -7.38 20.42 -4.95
CA ILE A 371 -7.36 18.95 -4.95
C ILE A 371 -6.70 18.37 -6.21
N VAL A 372 -6.87 19.03 -7.36
CA VAL A 372 -6.23 18.64 -8.63
C VAL A 372 -4.72 18.81 -8.52
N ARG A 373 -4.26 19.96 -8.03
CA ARG A 373 -2.83 20.23 -7.85
C ARG A 373 -2.21 19.27 -6.85
N LYS A 374 -2.89 18.98 -5.73
CA LYS A 374 -2.42 18.01 -4.73
C LYS A 374 -2.31 16.61 -5.31
N THR A 375 -3.34 16.18 -6.05
CA THR A 375 -3.35 14.87 -6.72
C THR A 375 -2.25 14.76 -7.78
N LEU A 376 -2.02 15.82 -8.56
CA LEU A 376 -0.94 15.85 -9.55
C LEU A 376 0.43 15.65 -8.88
N VAL A 377 0.71 16.32 -7.77
CA VAL A 377 2.01 16.22 -7.11
C VAL A 377 2.13 14.92 -6.30
N SER A 378 1.03 14.37 -5.77
CA SER A 378 1.04 13.07 -5.09
C SER A 378 1.36 11.92 -6.04
N GLN A 379 1.15 12.11 -7.36
CA GLN A 379 1.59 11.13 -8.34
C GLN A 379 3.11 10.99 -8.39
N TYR A 380 3.94 11.86 -7.81
CA TYR A 380 5.38 11.65 -7.75
C TYR A 380 5.78 10.99 -6.42
N ASP A 381 6.37 9.79 -6.50
CA ASP A 381 6.91 9.07 -5.33
C ASP A 381 7.94 9.92 -4.60
N TYR A 382 8.69 10.70 -5.39
CA TYR A 382 9.72 11.61 -4.90
C TYR A 382 9.58 12.98 -5.55
N ALA A 383 9.65 14.03 -4.73
CA ALA A 383 9.47 15.42 -5.16
C ALA A 383 10.45 15.87 -6.25
N TRP A 384 11.69 15.36 -6.27
CA TRP A 384 12.69 15.66 -7.32
C TRP A 384 12.30 15.16 -8.72
N LEU A 385 11.33 14.25 -8.84
CA LEU A 385 10.77 13.83 -10.13
C LEU A 385 9.76 14.84 -10.69
N ALA A 386 9.32 15.82 -9.89
CA ALA A 386 8.38 16.84 -10.34
C ALA A 386 9.03 17.72 -11.43
N PRO A 387 8.37 17.95 -12.58
CA PRO A 387 8.89 18.82 -13.63
C PRO A 387 9.10 20.26 -13.16
N ALA A 388 10.10 20.93 -13.72
CA ALA A 388 10.41 22.32 -13.38
C ALA A 388 9.21 23.27 -13.56
N SER A 389 8.36 23.05 -14.56
CA SER A 389 7.13 23.83 -14.78
C SER A 389 6.12 23.70 -13.62
N VAL A 390 6.05 22.55 -12.98
CA VAL A 390 5.20 22.33 -11.80
C VAL A 390 5.80 23.04 -10.59
N VAL A 391 7.11 22.92 -10.40
CA VAL A 391 7.84 23.58 -9.30
C VAL A 391 7.72 25.10 -9.40
N ASP A 392 7.95 25.66 -10.59
CA ASP A 392 7.89 27.11 -10.84
C ASP A 392 6.50 27.70 -10.56
N GLU A 393 5.44 26.95 -10.85
CA GLU A 393 4.06 27.34 -10.58
C GLU A 393 3.74 27.23 -9.08
N LEU A 394 4.03 26.07 -8.47
CA LEU A 394 3.56 25.74 -7.12
C LEU A 394 4.38 26.37 -6.00
N ILE A 395 5.62 26.82 -6.28
CA ILE A 395 6.46 27.48 -5.27
C ILE A 395 5.84 28.75 -4.69
N ASN A 396 4.97 29.43 -5.47
CA ASN A 396 4.25 30.63 -5.03
C ASN A 396 2.77 30.36 -4.71
N SER A 397 2.37 29.09 -4.63
CA SER A 397 1.01 28.71 -4.23
C SER A 397 0.69 29.30 -2.86
N ASP A 398 -0.55 29.73 -2.62
CA ASP A 398 -1.00 30.14 -1.28
C ASP A 398 -1.13 28.94 -0.32
N ASP A 399 -1.30 27.73 -0.86
CA ASP A 399 -1.41 26.47 -0.12
C ASP A 399 -0.02 25.97 0.31
N ASP A 400 0.22 25.88 1.61
CA ASP A 400 1.51 25.49 2.17
C ASP A 400 1.80 23.99 2.04
N GLU A 401 0.79 23.12 1.95
CA GLU A 401 1.00 21.68 1.69
C GLU A 401 1.59 21.45 0.30
N LEU A 402 1.18 22.24 -0.69
CA LEU A 402 1.75 22.18 -2.04
C LEU A 402 3.21 22.66 -2.04
N ARG A 403 3.52 23.75 -1.32
CA ARG A 403 4.88 24.26 -1.17
C ARG A 403 5.78 23.30 -0.39
N GLU A 404 5.24 22.66 0.63
CA GLU A 404 5.91 21.61 1.41
C GLU A 404 6.27 20.42 0.51
N ARG A 405 5.31 19.92 -0.27
CA ARG A 405 5.52 18.76 -1.15
C ARG A 405 6.57 19.02 -2.23
N ILE A 406 6.62 20.23 -2.80
CA ILE A 406 7.61 20.60 -3.83
C ILE A 406 8.95 21.08 -3.25
N ALA A 407 9.08 21.24 -1.93
CA ALA A 407 10.34 21.65 -1.29
C ALA A 407 11.48 20.65 -1.51
N GLY A 408 11.15 19.37 -1.72
CA GLY A 408 12.09 18.31 -2.06
C GLY A 408 12.43 18.18 -3.56
N ALA A 409 11.95 19.10 -4.40
CA ALA A 409 12.26 19.09 -5.83
C ALA A 409 13.73 19.47 -6.12
N ASP A 410 14.19 19.33 -7.37
CA ASP A 410 15.52 19.85 -7.77
C ASP A 410 15.50 21.37 -7.92
N LEU A 411 15.38 22.07 -6.79
CA LEU A 411 15.24 23.51 -6.70
C LEU A 411 16.50 24.23 -7.19
N THR A 412 16.32 25.39 -7.81
CA THR A 412 17.41 26.34 -7.97
C THR A 412 17.81 26.96 -6.63
N THR A 413 19.05 27.44 -6.52
CA THR A 413 19.53 28.18 -5.34
C THR A 413 18.59 29.32 -4.92
N ARG A 414 17.94 30.00 -5.87
CA ARG A 414 16.99 31.08 -5.57
C ARG A 414 15.69 30.56 -4.97
N GLN A 415 15.16 29.48 -5.52
CA GLN A 415 13.93 28.83 -5.05
C GLN A 415 14.12 28.24 -3.64
N ALA A 416 15.24 27.55 -3.40
CA ALA A 416 15.57 27.03 -2.08
C ALA A 416 15.71 28.14 -1.03
N VAL A 417 16.33 29.28 -1.36
CA VAL A 417 16.40 30.46 -0.46
C VAL A 417 15.03 31.10 -0.23
N ALA A 418 14.14 31.07 -1.22
CA ALA A 418 12.78 31.60 -1.04
C ALA A 418 12.00 30.72 -0.04
N LEU A 419 11.97 29.40 -0.26
CA LEU A 419 11.27 28.46 0.62
C LEU A 419 11.94 28.33 2.01
N SER A 420 13.25 28.53 2.11
CA SER A 420 13.93 28.55 3.42
C SER A 420 13.44 29.68 4.33
N ASN A 421 12.86 30.73 3.75
CA ASN A 421 12.27 31.88 4.42
C ASN A 421 10.73 31.87 4.32
N ASP A 422 10.11 30.74 3.96
CA ASP A 422 8.67 30.61 3.88
C ASP A 422 8.00 30.95 5.22
N GLN A 423 6.78 31.45 5.19
CA GLN A 423 6.03 31.75 6.41
C GLN A 423 5.62 30.48 7.15
N SER A 424 5.35 29.39 6.43
CA SER A 424 4.97 28.10 7.02
C SER A 424 6.19 27.37 7.60
N LEU A 425 6.08 26.95 8.87
CA LEU A 425 7.11 26.18 9.54
C LEU A 425 7.34 24.82 8.85
N LYS A 426 6.26 24.17 8.39
CA LYS A 426 6.30 22.87 7.71
C LYS A 426 7.12 22.94 6.43
N VAL A 427 6.94 24.01 5.65
CA VAL A 427 7.72 24.25 4.43
C VAL A 427 9.21 24.42 4.75
N ARG A 428 9.56 25.19 5.80
CA ARG A 428 10.96 25.34 6.22
C ARG A 428 11.57 24.04 6.71
N GLU A 429 10.82 23.22 7.45
CA GLU A 429 11.24 21.87 7.86
C GLU A 429 11.46 20.96 6.64
N ALA A 430 10.55 20.96 5.68
CA ALA A 430 10.68 20.18 4.44
C ALA A 430 11.91 20.60 3.62
N VAL A 431 12.20 21.90 3.51
CA VAL A 431 13.45 22.38 2.88
C VAL A 431 14.68 21.90 3.64
N ALA A 432 14.66 21.92 4.98
CA ALA A 432 15.79 21.44 5.77
C ALA A 432 16.11 19.96 5.52
N HIS A 433 15.07 19.11 5.49
CA HIS A 433 15.20 17.69 5.13
C HIS A 433 15.70 17.52 3.68
N ALA A 434 15.14 18.27 2.73
CA ALA A 434 15.55 18.22 1.33
C ALA A 434 17.03 18.60 1.14
N LEU A 435 17.53 19.62 1.83
CA LEU A 435 18.94 20.01 1.77
C LEU A 435 19.86 18.91 2.30
N ALA A 436 19.47 18.23 3.38
CA ALA A 436 20.23 17.09 3.91
C ALA A 436 20.25 15.94 2.89
N GLU A 437 19.09 15.58 2.35
CA GLU A 437 18.96 14.53 1.35
C GLU A 437 19.77 14.81 0.09
N LEU A 438 19.69 16.04 -0.46
CA LEU A 438 20.44 16.43 -1.65
C LEU A 438 21.95 16.42 -1.42
N LYS A 439 22.41 16.73 -0.19
CA LYS A 439 23.84 16.64 0.15
C LYS A 439 24.34 15.20 0.19
N VAL A 440 23.54 14.29 0.75
CA VAL A 440 23.85 12.85 0.84
C VAL A 440 23.84 12.21 -0.54
N THR A 441 22.73 12.36 -1.26
CA THR A 441 22.49 11.71 -2.55
C THR A 441 23.31 12.34 -3.68
N ARG A 442 23.63 13.64 -3.59
CA ARG A 442 24.29 14.44 -4.64
C ARG A 442 23.53 14.41 -5.98
N LEU A 443 22.20 14.36 -5.89
CA LEU A 443 21.33 14.26 -7.07
C LEU A 443 21.01 15.61 -7.73
N SER A 444 21.13 16.73 -7.00
CA SER A 444 20.76 18.05 -7.53
C SER A 444 21.57 18.41 -8.78
N ALA A 445 20.88 18.84 -9.84
CA ALA A 445 21.51 19.44 -11.01
C ALA A 445 21.66 20.96 -10.87
N ASN A 446 20.88 21.57 -9.98
CA ASN A 446 20.75 23.03 -9.86
C ASN A 446 21.49 23.64 -8.66
N MET A 447 21.88 22.85 -7.66
CA MET A 447 22.65 23.31 -6.50
C MET A 447 23.93 22.50 -6.30
N SER A 448 25.04 23.20 -6.09
CA SER A 448 26.29 22.57 -5.67
C SER A 448 26.28 22.28 -4.16
N ILE A 449 27.16 21.39 -3.68
CA ILE A 449 27.31 21.14 -2.23
C ILE A 449 27.61 22.45 -1.45
N PRO A 450 28.51 23.34 -1.93
CA PRO A 450 28.69 24.65 -1.31
C PRO A 450 27.42 25.52 -1.26
N ASP A 451 26.54 25.43 -2.27
CA ASP A 451 25.26 26.16 -2.24
C ASP A 451 24.35 25.60 -1.15
N ILE A 452 24.21 24.28 -1.08
CA ILE A 452 23.42 23.57 -0.06
C ILE A 452 23.91 23.95 1.35
N GLU A 453 25.22 23.85 1.59
CA GLU A 453 25.83 24.18 2.88
C GLU A 453 25.62 25.64 3.28
N ARG A 454 25.71 26.57 2.31
CA ARG A 454 25.48 28.00 2.55
C ARG A 454 24.01 28.28 2.92
N ILE A 455 23.06 27.66 2.23
CA ILE A 455 21.63 27.81 2.54
C ILE A 455 21.34 27.20 3.91
N ALA A 456 21.86 26.00 4.18
CA ALA A 456 21.67 25.32 5.46
C ALA A 456 22.24 26.11 6.64
N ASP A 457 23.44 26.68 6.53
CA ASP A 457 24.03 27.49 7.61
C ASP A 457 23.21 28.75 7.87
N GLN A 458 22.70 29.39 6.82
CA GLN A 458 21.80 30.55 6.97
C GLN A 458 20.48 30.14 7.65
N MET A 459 19.84 29.06 7.20
CA MET A 459 18.62 28.53 7.83
C MET A 459 18.83 28.19 9.29
N TYR A 460 19.97 27.60 9.64
CA TYR A 460 20.33 27.29 11.02
C TYR A 460 20.43 28.56 11.87
N LEU A 461 21.07 29.62 11.36
CA LEU A 461 21.16 30.89 12.09
C LEU A 461 19.78 31.52 12.32
N ASP A 462 18.89 31.43 11.32
CA ASP A 462 17.55 32.01 11.37
C ASP A 462 16.57 31.19 12.24
N ASN A 463 16.86 29.89 12.48
CA ASN A 463 15.97 28.95 13.17
C ASN A 463 16.64 28.25 14.35
N LYS A 464 17.64 28.86 14.99
CA LYS A 464 18.45 28.23 16.04
C LYS A 464 17.63 27.67 17.22
N ASP A 465 16.50 28.31 17.54
CA ASP A 465 15.62 27.91 18.64
C ASP A 465 14.60 26.83 18.22
N HIS A 466 14.52 26.47 16.95
CA HIS A 466 13.61 25.44 16.42
C HIS A 466 14.33 24.09 16.28
N LYS A 467 14.22 23.26 17.32
CA LYS A 467 14.93 21.98 17.44
C LYS A 467 14.77 21.06 16.21
N ASN A 468 13.56 20.95 15.66
CA ASN A 468 13.28 20.09 14.50
C ASN A 468 14.05 20.54 13.25
N ILE A 469 14.02 21.83 12.93
CA ILE A 469 14.78 22.38 11.79
C ILE A 469 16.27 22.18 11.99
N VAL A 470 16.79 22.45 13.19
CA VAL A 470 18.22 22.26 13.50
C VAL A 470 18.63 20.79 13.33
N MET A 471 17.79 19.86 13.79
CA MET A 471 18.01 18.42 13.64
C MET A 471 17.99 18.00 12.17
N ALA A 472 17.00 18.44 11.39
CA ALA A 472 16.89 18.16 9.96
C ALA A 472 18.07 18.74 9.15
N LEU A 473 18.55 19.93 9.50
CA LEU A 473 19.67 20.59 8.84
C LEU A 473 21.02 19.94 9.14
N PHE A 474 21.14 19.16 10.22
CA PHE A 474 22.43 18.73 10.75
C PHE A 474 23.36 18.17 9.67
N ILE A 475 22.85 17.26 8.83
CA ILE A 475 23.63 16.66 7.73
C ILE A 475 23.96 17.68 6.64
N ALA A 476 23.04 18.59 6.30
CA ALA A 476 23.25 19.63 5.31
C ALA A 476 24.34 20.65 5.70
N LEU A 477 24.54 20.88 7.02
CA LEU A 477 25.46 21.90 7.52
C LEU A 477 26.93 21.66 7.17
N PRO A 478 27.77 22.71 7.07
CA PRO A 478 29.21 22.56 6.94
C PRO A 478 29.82 21.74 8.09
N GLU A 479 30.90 21.00 7.82
CA GLU A 479 31.51 20.09 8.81
C GLU A 479 31.90 20.80 10.13
N ALA A 480 32.40 22.04 10.06
CA ALA A 480 32.75 22.82 11.24
C ALA A 480 31.53 23.10 12.14
N ARG A 481 30.35 23.29 11.55
CA ARG A 481 29.10 23.52 12.27
C ARG A 481 28.58 22.21 12.86
N GLN A 482 28.64 21.12 12.10
CA GLN A 482 28.30 19.77 12.59
C GLN A 482 29.11 19.44 13.83
N LEU A 483 30.42 19.70 13.82
CA LEU A 483 31.30 19.46 14.96
C LEU A 483 30.95 20.33 16.17
N SER A 484 30.57 21.60 15.97
CA SER A 484 30.13 22.48 17.06
C SER A 484 28.86 21.94 17.71
N LEU A 485 27.87 21.57 16.90
CA LEU A 485 26.59 21.04 17.39
C LEU A 485 26.77 19.70 18.11
N ALA A 486 27.60 18.82 17.57
CA ALA A 486 27.95 17.55 18.20
C ALA A 486 28.57 17.73 19.60
N LYS A 487 29.33 18.81 19.81
CA LYS A 487 29.91 19.18 21.11
C LYS A 487 28.90 19.81 22.07
N GLU A 488 27.88 20.48 21.55
CA GLU A 488 26.87 21.19 22.32
C GLU A 488 25.77 20.24 22.84
N ASP A 489 25.16 19.44 21.96
CA ASP A 489 24.13 18.48 22.32
C ASP A 489 24.12 17.27 21.36
N ILE A 490 24.32 16.08 21.91
CA ILE A 490 24.32 14.83 21.14
C ILE A 490 22.93 14.43 20.65
N GLN A 491 21.85 15.04 21.16
CA GLN A 491 20.50 14.72 20.71
C GLN A 491 20.26 15.07 19.24
N TYR A 492 21.00 16.04 18.68
CA TYR A 492 20.95 16.37 17.24
C TYR A 492 21.48 15.25 16.33
N LEU A 493 22.10 14.22 16.91
CA LEU A 493 22.79 13.13 16.20
C LEU A 493 22.08 11.78 16.30
N ARG A 494 20.94 11.72 17.02
CA ARG A 494 20.18 10.47 17.15
C ARG A 494 19.57 10.02 15.83
N GLU A 495 19.33 10.94 14.92
CA GLU A 495 18.77 10.68 13.59
C GLU A 495 19.75 11.21 12.54
N GLY A 496 20.27 10.30 11.70
CA GLY A 496 21.06 10.66 10.54
C GLY A 496 22.58 10.59 10.74
N ALA A 497 23.11 10.11 11.86
CA ALA A 497 24.56 9.94 12.01
C ALA A 497 25.16 8.99 10.95
N ARG A 498 24.37 8.06 10.40
CA ARG A 498 24.73 7.23 9.24
C ARG A 498 25.10 8.01 7.97
N TYR A 499 24.58 9.24 7.85
CA TYR A 499 24.84 10.12 6.71
C TYR A 499 26.09 10.99 6.88
N LEU A 500 26.79 10.90 8.03
CA LEU A 500 28.00 11.68 8.27
C LEU A 500 29.12 11.27 7.31
N THR A 501 29.76 12.25 6.70
CA THR A 501 30.97 12.05 5.88
C THR A 501 32.23 12.61 6.55
N SER A 502 32.08 13.47 7.55
CA SER A 502 33.22 14.13 8.19
C SER A 502 33.96 13.14 9.10
N THR A 503 35.22 12.89 8.75
CA THR A 503 36.12 12.04 9.54
C THR A 503 36.36 12.61 10.93
N GLU A 504 36.39 13.94 11.07
CA GLU A 504 36.59 14.62 12.35
C GLU A 504 35.38 14.44 13.27
N VAL A 505 34.17 14.64 12.75
CA VAL A 505 32.91 14.46 13.51
C VAL A 505 32.76 13.00 13.94
N ILE A 506 32.89 12.04 13.02
CA ILE A 506 32.76 10.61 13.35
C ILE A 506 33.80 10.21 14.41
N ASN A 507 35.06 10.62 14.26
CA ASN A 507 36.08 10.34 15.27
C ASN A 507 35.73 10.95 16.62
N TYR A 508 35.28 12.21 16.65
CA TYR A 508 34.86 12.87 17.89
C TYR A 508 33.77 12.06 18.60
N LEU A 509 32.75 11.60 17.86
CA LEU A 509 31.65 10.79 18.40
C LEU A 509 32.13 9.44 18.95
N LEU A 510 32.97 8.72 18.22
CA LEU A 510 33.48 7.42 18.65
C LEU A 510 34.46 7.50 19.85
N THR A 511 35.06 8.66 20.09
CA THR A 511 36.09 8.85 21.12
C THR A 511 35.57 9.52 22.39
N HIS A 512 34.66 10.48 22.27
CA HIS A 512 34.23 11.32 23.39
C HIS A 512 32.81 11.01 23.88
N HIS A 513 32.06 10.15 23.18
CA HIS A 513 30.68 9.85 23.53
C HIS A 513 30.38 8.35 23.55
N ASP A 514 29.92 7.88 24.72
CA ASP A 514 29.39 6.52 24.91
C ASP A 514 27.86 6.56 24.81
N ASN A 515 27.34 6.67 23.58
CA ASN A 515 25.91 6.72 23.30
C ASN A 515 25.53 5.63 22.27
N PRO A 516 24.94 4.52 22.73
CA PRO A 516 24.56 3.40 21.87
C PRO A 516 23.60 3.77 20.74
N ALA A 517 22.74 4.79 20.90
CA ALA A 517 21.86 5.24 19.80
C ALA A 517 22.66 5.83 18.62
N VAL A 518 23.73 6.57 18.89
CA VAL A 518 24.62 7.10 17.84
C VAL A 518 25.46 5.99 17.21
N TRP A 519 25.88 5.02 18.01
CA TRP A 519 26.59 3.83 17.51
C TRP A 519 25.71 2.99 16.59
N ASN A 520 24.42 2.85 16.93
CA ASN A 520 23.44 2.15 16.12
C ASN A 520 23.28 2.82 14.76
N GLU A 521 23.05 4.14 14.72
CA GLU A 521 23.00 4.89 13.46
C GLU A 521 24.28 4.71 12.63
N LEU A 522 25.48 4.87 13.23
CA LEU A 522 26.73 4.66 12.50
C LEU A 522 26.86 3.22 11.96
N ALA A 523 26.34 2.22 12.66
CA ALA A 523 26.36 0.83 12.20
C ALA A 523 25.49 0.59 10.95
N HIS A 524 24.46 1.40 10.70
CA HIS A 524 23.63 1.32 9.50
C HIS A 524 24.33 1.85 8.24
N ASP A 525 25.37 2.71 8.35
CA ASP A 525 26.11 3.21 7.19
C ASP A 525 26.92 2.08 6.53
N LYS A 526 26.42 1.53 5.42
CA LYS A 526 27.11 0.48 4.66
C LYS A 526 28.50 0.92 4.20
N LEU A 527 28.68 2.22 3.94
CA LEU A 527 29.93 2.84 3.51
C LEU A 527 30.82 3.30 4.67
N LEU A 528 30.45 3.03 5.94
CA LEU A 528 31.29 3.35 7.08
C LEU A 528 32.66 2.63 6.94
N PRO A 529 33.79 3.35 7.01
CA PRO A 529 35.10 2.74 6.92
C PRO A 529 35.30 1.59 7.93
N LEU A 530 35.92 0.50 7.46
CA LEU A 530 36.11 -0.72 8.25
C LEU A 530 36.79 -0.47 9.61
N GLU A 531 37.74 0.47 9.67
CA GLU A 531 38.41 0.86 10.92
C GLU A 531 37.44 1.41 11.98
N TYR A 532 36.36 2.10 11.56
CA TYR A 532 35.32 2.57 12.49
C TYR A 532 34.36 1.46 12.88
N LYS A 533 34.00 0.57 11.95
CA LYS A 533 33.23 -0.65 12.28
C LYS A 533 33.95 -1.51 13.30
N LYS A 534 35.27 -1.71 13.15
CA LYS A 534 36.11 -2.40 14.13
C LYS A 534 36.10 -1.71 15.51
N LYS A 535 36.19 -0.38 15.54
CA LYS A 535 36.08 0.37 16.81
C LYS A 535 34.71 0.21 17.46
N LEU A 536 33.63 0.31 16.68
CA LEU A 536 32.26 0.10 17.17
C LEU A 536 32.09 -1.32 17.71
N TRP A 537 32.57 -2.33 16.98
CA TRP A 537 32.56 -3.72 17.43
C TRP A 537 33.28 -3.92 18.77
N GLN A 538 34.47 -3.34 18.93
CA GLN A 538 35.20 -3.43 20.20
C GLN A 538 34.47 -2.72 21.35
N ARG A 539 33.76 -1.63 21.07
CA ARG A 539 32.91 -0.94 22.05
C ARG A 539 31.70 -1.79 22.45
N THR A 540 31.03 -2.46 21.51
CA THR A 540 29.89 -3.34 21.82
C THR A 540 30.34 -4.56 22.61
N LEU A 541 31.50 -5.15 22.32
CA LEU A 541 32.10 -6.21 23.15
C LEU A 541 32.26 -5.77 24.61
N GLN A 542 32.73 -4.54 24.85
CA GLN A 542 32.85 -3.98 26.20
C GLN A 542 31.48 -3.72 26.84
N LEU A 543 30.53 -3.20 26.06
CA LEU A 543 29.18 -2.89 26.53
C LEU A 543 28.40 -4.14 26.94
N MET A 544 28.59 -5.26 26.23
CA MET A 544 28.02 -6.57 26.61
C MET A 544 28.51 -7.08 27.96
N MET A 545 29.68 -6.64 28.43
CA MET A 545 30.18 -6.95 29.77
C MET A 545 29.50 -6.11 30.88
N SER A 546 28.60 -5.19 30.52
CA SER A 546 27.82 -4.42 31.49
C SER A 546 26.95 -5.33 32.35
N LYS A 547 26.62 -4.86 33.56
CA LYS A 547 25.67 -5.52 34.45
C LYS A 547 24.21 -5.14 34.15
N ARG A 548 24.00 -4.13 33.30
CA ARG A 548 22.67 -3.67 32.90
C ARG A 548 22.25 -4.42 31.64
N GLN A 549 21.10 -5.06 31.72
CA GLN A 549 20.51 -5.79 30.58
C GLN A 549 20.27 -4.88 29.38
N GLU A 550 19.77 -3.67 29.59
CA GLU A 550 19.52 -2.68 28.53
C GLU A 550 20.80 -2.34 27.73
N ASP A 551 21.95 -2.20 28.41
CA ASP A 551 23.23 -1.94 27.75
C ASP A 551 23.65 -3.16 26.88
N GLN A 552 23.37 -4.38 27.34
CA GLN A 552 23.66 -5.61 26.60
C GLN A 552 22.78 -5.76 25.36
N GLU A 553 21.48 -5.49 25.50
CA GLU A 553 20.49 -5.51 24.41
C GLU A 553 20.87 -4.52 23.30
N GLN A 554 21.22 -3.28 23.67
CA GLN A 554 21.71 -2.27 22.72
C GLN A 554 23.00 -2.71 22.02
N ALA A 555 23.91 -3.37 22.75
CA ALA A 555 25.14 -3.88 22.15
C ALA A 555 24.85 -4.97 21.10
N TYR A 556 23.88 -5.86 21.36
CA TYR A 556 23.47 -6.89 20.41
C TYR A 556 22.86 -6.26 19.15
N ASP A 557 21.95 -5.31 19.29
CA ASP A 557 21.33 -4.65 18.13
C ASP A 557 22.38 -3.95 17.26
N ILE A 558 23.34 -3.22 17.85
CA ILE A 558 24.43 -2.60 17.09
C ILE A 558 25.29 -3.65 16.36
N GLN A 559 25.59 -4.79 16.99
CA GLN A 559 26.36 -5.86 16.35
C GLN A 559 25.60 -6.49 15.18
N LEU A 560 24.29 -6.67 15.30
CA LEU A 560 23.43 -7.15 14.23
C LEU A 560 23.51 -6.19 13.03
N GLU A 561 23.38 -4.88 13.27
CA GLU A 561 23.50 -3.87 12.21
C GLU A 561 24.88 -3.85 11.56
N LEU A 562 25.96 -4.03 12.34
CA LEU A 562 27.32 -4.09 11.80
C LEU A 562 27.54 -5.32 10.91
N ILE A 563 26.88 -6.45 11.19
CA ILE A 563 27.00 -7.68 10.39
C ILE A 563 26.25 -7.51 9.06
N ASP A 564 25.06 -6.92 9.12
CA ASP A 564 24.17 -6.77 7.96
C ASP A 564 24.69 -5.71 6.97
N ASN A 565 25.19 -4.58 7.49
CA ASN A 565 25.50 -3.42 6.67
C ASN A 565 26.95 -3.40 6.16
N GLY A 566 27.15 -3.79 4.90
CA GLY A 566 28.39 -3.57 4.13
C GLY A 566 29.55 -4.49 4.48
N MET A 567 30.79 -4.01 4.29
CA MET A 567 32.01 -4.80 4.54
C MET A 567 32.21 -5.09 6.03
N VAL A 568 32.45 -6.37 6.36
CA VAL A 568 32.71 -6.88 7.70
C VAL A 568 34.04 -7.60 7.72
N ASP A 569 34.85 -7.39 8.76
CA ASP A 569 36.14 -8.06 8.91
C ASP A 569 35.96 -9.51 9.36
N GLU A 570 36.85 -10.39 8.92
CA GLU A 570 36.81 -11.81 9.28
C GLU A 570 36.94 -12.03 10.80
N ALA A 571 37.67 -11.18 11.53
CA ALA A 571 37.73 -11.28 12.99
C ALA A 571 36.37 -10.99 13.64
N MET A 572 35.60 -10.02 13.12
CA MET A 572 34.26 -9.71 13.63
C MET A 572 33.29 -10.88 13.37
N LEU A 573 33.36 -11.52 12.20
CA LEU A 573 32.55 -12.69 11.88
C LEU A 573 32.90 -13.88 12.79
N ASN A 574 34.19 -14.08 13.06
CA ASN A 574 34.64 -15.12 13.99
C ASN A 574 34.15 -14.84 15.42
N ASP A 575 34.28 -13.60 15.91
CA ASP A 575 33.75 -13.17 17.19
C ASP A 575 32.24 -13.41 17.28
N ALA A 576 31.48 -13.06 16.23
CA ALA A 576 30.03 -13.29 16.18
C ALA A 576 29.68 -14.77 16.33
N ILE A 577 30.39 -15.66 15.63
CA ILE A 577 30.19 -17.11 15.73
C ILE A 577 30.55 -17.63 17.12
N ASP A 578 31.63 -17.12 17.71
CA ASP A 578 32.05 -17.46 19.08
C ASP A 578 31.03 -17.03 20.13
N LEU A 579 30.30 -15.92 19.89
CA LEU A 579 29.27 -15.40 20.80
C LEU A 579 27.95 -16.17 20.75
N LEU A 580 27.60 -16.79 19.62
CA LEU A 580 26.30 -17.47 19.43
C LEU A 580 25.85 -18.38 20.60
N PRO A 581 26.73 -19.21 21.22
CA PRO A 581 26.35 -20.08 22.33
C PRO A 581 25.97 -19.32 23.61
N ASP A 582 26.49 -18.12 23.79
CA ASP A 582 26.36 -17.31 25.01
C ASP A 582 25.26 -16.25 24.90
N LEU A 583 24.76 -15.97 23.69
CA LEU A 583 23.66 -15.02 23.47
C LEU A 583 22.30 -15.54 23.98
N PRO A 584 21.42 -14.64 24.45
CA PRO A 584 20.00 -14.96 24.68
C PRO A 584 19.34 -15.52 23.42
N ALA A 585 18.31 -16.35 23.58
CA ALA A 585 17.71 -17.13 22.49
C ALA A 585 17.26 -16.27 21.29
N GLU A 586 16.65 -15.10 21.54
CA GLU A 586 16.20 -14.16 20.52
C GLU A 586 17.38 -13.63 19.69
N TYR A 587 18.40 -13.06 20.33
CA TYR A 587 19.57 -12.49 19.66
C TYR A 587 20.43 -13.55 18.98
N ARG A 588 20.53 -14.75 19.57
CA ARG A 588 21.17 -15.91 18.94
C ARG A 588 20.51 -16.26 17.62
N TYR A 589 19.18 -16.27 17.58
CA TYR A 589 18.43 -16.56 16.36
C TYR A 589 18.63 -15.47 15.30
N ARG A 590 18.50 -14.19 15.69
CA ARG A 590 18.72 -13.03 14.79
C ARG A 590 20.14 -13.00 14.22
N MET A 591 21.16 -13.11 15.06
CA MET A 591 22.57 -13.06 14.61
C MET A 591 22.94 -14.24 13.72
N ARG A 592 22.44 -15.44 14.05
CA ARG A 592 22.62 -16.62 13.20
C ARG A 592 22.02 -16.40 11.81
N ASN A 593 20.78 -15.89 11.74
CA ASN A 593 20.12 -15.66 10.46
C ASN A 593 20.84 -14.59 9.64
N GLN A 594 21.29 -13.48 10.24
CA GLN A 594 22.08 -12.48 9.51
C GLN A 594 23.41 -13.03 8.97
N LEU A 595 24.07 -13.93 9.71
CA LEU A 595 25.23 -14.65 9.19
C LEU A 595 24.86 -15.58 8.02
N PHE A 596 23.66 -16.16 8.04
CA PHE A 596 23.17 -17.06 6.99
C PHE A 596 22.76 -16.30 5.73
N ASP A 597 22.17 -15.11 5.88
CA ASP A 597 21.68 -14.27 4.77
C ASP A 597 22.82 -13.53 4.03
N LYS A 598 24.04 -13.60 4.57
CA LYS A 598 25.21 -12.94 3.99
C LYS A 598 25.82 -13.79 2.87
N ASN A 599 25.55 -13.42 1.63
CA ASN A 599 25.96 -14.18 0.44
C ASN A 599 27.48 -14.13 0.17
N ASP A 600 28.21 -13.12 0.66
CA ASP A 600 29.62 -12.86 0.35
C ASP A 600 30.61 -13.36 1.43
N LEU A 601 30.16 -14.21 2.36
CA LEU A 601 31.02 -14.71 3.45
C LEU A 601 32.33 -15.35 2.95
N PRO A 602 33.47 -15.16 3.65
CA PRO A 602 34.72 -15.84 3.32
C PRO A 602 34.59 -17.38 3.45
N SER A 603 35.27 -18.14 2.60
CA SER A 603 35.19 -19.62 2.60
C SER A 603 35.57 -20.27 3.94
N GLU A 604 36.47 -19.66 4.71
CA GLU A 604 36.85 -20.13 6.05
C GLU A 604 35.69 -19.99 7.05
N ILE A 605 34.97 -18.86 7.00
CA ILE A 605 33.76 -18.60 7.80
C ILE A 605 32.64 -19.56 7.42
N ILE A 606 32.39 -19.76 6.12
CA ILE A 606 31.40 -20.74 5.64
C ILE A 606 31.76 -22.13 6.16
N THR A 607 33.03 -22.54 6.07
CA THR A 607 33.49 -23.84 6.58
C THR A 607 33.28 -23.99 8.09
N ARG A 608 33.46 -22.90 8.85
CA ARG A 608 33.24 -22.88 10.29
C ARG A 608 31.75 -23.04 10.63
N LEU A 609 30.88 -22.25 10.02
CA LEU A 609 29.42 -22.37 10.17
C LEU A 609 28.92 -23.74 9.72
N ASP A 610 29.47 -24.27 8.63
CA ASP A 610 29.09 -25.58 8.10
C ASP A 610 29.35 -26.72 9.09
N LYS A 611 30.46 -26.68 9.83
CA LYS A 611 30.75 -27.70 10.85
C LYS A 611 29.67 -27.74 11.94
N GLN A 612 29.06 -26.59 12.25
CA GLN A 612 28.07 -26.45 13.31
C GLN A 612 26.63 -26.65 12.80
N TYR A 613 26.34 -26.20 11.58
CA TYR A 613 24.98 -26.06 11.05
C TYR A 613 24.68 -26.86 9.78
N ARG A 614 25.57 -27.72 9.28
CA ARG A 614 25.35 -28.54 8.06
C ARG A 614 24.04 -29.36 7.99
N PHE A 615 23.35 -29.56 9.11
CA PHE A 615 22.06 -30.27 9.17
C PHE A 615 20.86 -29.34 9.43
N ASN A 616 21.10 -28.05 9.62
CA ASN A 616 20.06 -27.04 9.72
C ASN A 616 19.54 -26.72 8.30
N SER A 617 18.22 -26.58 8.16
CA SER A 617 17.59 -26.34 6.85
C SER A 617 17.80 -24.91 6.35
N ASP A 618 17.76 -23.90 7.22
CA ASP A 618 18.05 -22.51 6.87
C ASP A 618 19.48 -22.40 6.30
N TRP A 619 20.46 -23.02 6.96
CA TRP A 619 21.84 -23.08 6.46
C TRP A 619 21.96 -23.78 5.11
N ALA A 620 21.17 -24.83 4.88
CA ALA A 620 21.19 -25.58 3.62
C ALA A 620 20.70 -24.73 2.44
N LEU A 621 19.74 -23.84 2.65
CA LEU A 621 19.31 -22.84 1.68
C LEU A 621 20.41 -21.78 1.48
N SER A 622 20.92 -21.21 2.56
CA SER A 622 21.94 -20.15 2.49
C SER A 622 23.20 -20.56 1.71
N VAL A 623 23.71 -21.78 1.89
CA VAL A 623 24.94 -22.21 1.18
C VAL A 623 24.76 -22.37 -0.33
N THR A 624 23.53 -22.49 -0.84
CA THR A 624 23.27 -22.50 -2.29
C THR A 624 23.33 -21.10 -2.88
N ASP A 625 23.09 -20.08 -2.06
CA ASP A 625 23.05 -18.68 -2.48
C ASP A 625 24.37 -17.91 -2.20
N MET A 626 25.32 -18.55 -1.50
CA MET A 626 26.63 -17.98 -1.18
C MET A 626 27.62 -18.01 -2.35
N THR A 627 28.31 -16.88 -2.54
CA THR A 627 29.34 -16.73 -3.57
C THR A 627 30.55 -17.63 -3.34
N ASN A 628 30.97 -17.83 -2.09
CA ASN A 628 32.24 -18.53 -1.77
C ASN A 628 32.04 -19.96 -1.21
N SER A 629 30.83 -20.52 -1.30
CA SER A 629 30.56 -21.89 -0.89
C SER A 629 31.19 -22.87 -1.88
N ASN A 630 31.78 -23.94 -1.37
CA ASN A 630 32.40 -24.95 -2.23
C ASN A 630 31.36 -25.96 -2.74
N ARG A 631 31.75 -26.72 -3.76
CA ARG A 631 30.89 -27.77 -4.36
C ARG A 631 30.22 -28.68 -3.35
N ARG A 632 30.95 -29.18 -2.33
CA ARG A 632 30.38 -30.12 -1.35
C ARG A 632 29.29 -29.47 -0.50
N GLN A 633 29.46 -28.19 -0.18
CA GLN A 633 28.47 -27.42 0.57
C GLN A 633 27.22 -27.19 -0.29
N CYS A 634 27.40 -26.75 -1.54
CA CYS A 634 26.29 -26.52 -2.47
C CYS A 634 25.55 -27.80 -2.85
N ASP A 635 26.25 -28.89 -3.20
CA ASP A 635 25.63 -30.18 -3.54
C ASP A 635 24.76 -30.69 -2.39
N ARG A 636 25.27 -30.61 -1.15
CA ARG A 636 24.49 -30.98 0.04
C ARG A 636 23.29 -30.04 0.25
N GLY A 637 23.48 -28.72 0.09
CA GLY A 637 22.41 -27.73 0.23
C GLY A 637 21.28 -27.97 -0.79
N LEU A 638 21.64 -28.08 -2.07
CA LEU A 638 20.75 -28.37 -3.18
C LEU A 638 19.96 -29.67 -2.97
N ARG A 639 20.63 -30.75 -2.57
CA ARG A 639 19.97 -32.05 -2.30
C ARG A 639 19.01 -32.00 -1.13
N ARG A 640 19.30 -31.18 -0.12
CA ARG A 640 18.45 -31.06 1.07
C ARG A 640 17.25 -30.15 0.83
N TRP A 641 17.43 -29.09 0.05
CA TRP A 641 16.34 -28.19 -0.32
C TRP A 641 15.37 -28.82 -1.33
N ASN A 642 15.88 -29.72 -2.18
CA ASN A 642 15.13 -30.40 -3.22
C ASN A 642 14.94 -31.88 -2.91
N ASP A 643 14.80 -32.26 -1.63
CA ASP A 643 14.67 -33.66 -1.22
C ASP A 643 13.38 -34.32 -1.76
N ASP A 644 12.35 -33.53 -2.03
CA ASP A 644 11.10 -33.95 -2.66
C ASP A 644 11.11 -33.83 -4.22
N ASP A 645 12.09 -33.16 -4.83
CA ASP A 645 12.19 -33.02 -6.30
C ASP A 645 13.09 -34.11 -6.90
N SER A 646 12.44 -35.23 -7.25
CA SER A 646 13.10 -36.38 -7.88
C SER A 646 13.84 -36.06 -9.19
N VAL A 647 13.48 -34.99 -9.91
CA VAL A 647 14.13 -34.62 -11.18
C VAL A 647 15.46 -33.93 -10.91
N ILE A 648 15.47 -32.98 -9.98
CA ILE A 648 16.70 -32.29 -9.55
C ILE A 648 17.70 -33.28 -8.95
N LEU A 649 17.24 -34.22 -8.11
CA LEU A 649 18.10 -35.22 -7.51
C LEU A 649 18.76 -36.13 -8.55
N VAL A 650 18.02 -36.57 -9.57
CA VAL A 650 18.57 -37.38 -10.69
C VAL A 650 19.60 -36.59 -11.51
N GLU A 651 19.42 -35.28 -11.65
CA GLU A 651 20.40 -34.43 -12.32
C GLU A 651 21.68 -34.30 -11.49
N LEU A 652 21.57 -34.02 -10.19
CA LEU A 652 22.70 -33.93 -9.26
C LEU A 652 23.47 -35.25 -9.15
N ASP A 653 22.79 -36.40 -9.18
CA ASP A 653 23.41 -37.71 -9.15
C ASP A 653 24.39 -37.94 -10.32
N LYS A 654 24.07 -37.42 -11.51
CA LYS A 654 24.96 -37.49 -12.69
C LYS A 654 26.22 -36.64 -12.53
N LEU A 655 26.22 -35.70 -11.59
CA LEU A 655 27.33 -34.77 -11.33
C LEU A 655 28.24 -35.22 -10.18
N THR A 656 27.89 -36.29 -9.45
CA THR A 656 28.60 -36.74 -8.24
C THR A 656 30.09 -36.99 -8.48
N ASP A 657 30.45 -37.65 -9.60
CA ASP A 657 31.84 -38.03 -9.91
C ASP A 657 32.54 -37.07 -10.88
N LYS A 658 31.89 -35.97 -11.24
CA LYS A 658 32.42 -34.99 -12.20
C LYS A 658 33.53 -34.14 -11.58
N PRO A 659 34.50 -33.62 -12.36
CA PRO A 659 35.41 -32.56 -11.90
C PRO A 659 34.64 -31.28 -11.51
N ASP A 660 35.22 -30.43 -10.66
CA ASP A 660 34.57 -29.19 -10.19
C ASP A 660 34.13 -28.26 -11.32
N ASP A 661 34.98 -28.02 -12.31
CA ASP A 661 34.62 -27.18 -13.47
C ASP A 661 33.41 -27.75 -14.22
N GLU A 662 33.34 -29.08 -14.38
CA GLU A 662 32.26 -29.75 -15.09
C GLU A 662 30.96 -29.77 -14.25
N PHE A 663 31.06 -29.76 -12.92
CA PHE A 663 29.93 -29.59 -12.00
C PHE A 663 29.29 -28.21 -12.16
N TRP A 664 30.07 -27.13 -12.05
CA TRP A 664 29.54 -25.76 -12.15
C TRP A 664 29.00 -25.44 -13.56
N LEU A 665 29.67 -25.92 -14.60
CA LEU A 665 29.19 -25.79 -15.97
C LEU A 665 27.84 -26.51 -16.18
N ALA A 666 27.69 -27.72 -15.63
CA ALA A 666 26.45 -28.46 -15.75
C ALA A 666 25.28 -27.79 -15.01
N LEU A 667 25.53 -27.26 -13.81
CA LEU A 667 24.53 -26.48 -13.07
C LEU A 667 24.06 -25.25 -13.86
N LEU A 668 25.00 -24.49 -14.46
CA LEU A 668 24.67 -23.31 -15.27
C LEU A 668 23.86 -23.67 -16.54
N GLN A 669 24.06 -24.87 -17.10
CA GLN A 669 23.34 -25.38 -18.27
C GLN A 669 22.01 -26.06 -17.94
N SER A 670 21.70 -26.22 -16.65
CA SER A 670 20.50 -26.90 -16.20
C SER A 670 19.24 -26.22 -16.71
N ARG A 671 18.17 -27.00 -16.92
CA ARG A 671 16.83 -26.44 -17.19
C ARG A 671 16.14 -25.97 -15.91
N HIS A 672 16.62 -26.39 -14.74
CA HIS A 672 16.10 -25.97 -13.45
C HIS A 672 16.69 -24.62 -13.04
N GLU A 673 15.83 -23.65 -12.78
CA GLU A 673 16.24 -22.28 -12.43
C GLU A 673 17.10 -22.22 -11.18
N GLN A 674 16.77 -23.01 -10.15
CA GLN A 674 17.54 -23.02 -8.90
C GLN A 674 18.98 -23.51 -9.08
N LEU A 675 19.18 -24.57 -9.89
CA LEU A 675 20.51 -25.08 -10.21
C LEU A 675 21.33 -24.04 -11.00
N ARG A 676 20.70 -23.37 -11.96
CA ARG A 676 21.33 -22.26 -12.70
C ARG A 676 21.71 -21.10 -11.79
N LYS A 677 20.80 -20.64 -10.93
CA LYS A 677 21.05 -19.53 -9.98
C LYS A 677 22.23 -19.81 -9.06
N THR A 678 22.31 -21.02 -8.50
CA THR A 678 23.44 -21.45 -7.66
C THR A 678 24.78 -21.31 -8.40
N ALA A 679 24.84 -21.67 -9.69
CA ALA A 679 26.05 -21.47 -10.48
C ALA A 679 26.30 -20.01 -10.89
N LEU A 680 25.24 -19.23 -11.19
CA LEU A 680 25.38 -17.84 -11.64
C LEU A 680 26.06 -16.94 -10.60
N ILE A 681 25.85 -17.18 -9.32
CA ILE A 681 26.35 -16.36 -8.20
C ILE A 681 27.66 -16.89 -7.58
N ASN A 682 28.03 -18.15 -7.81
CA ASN A 682 29.17 -18.79 -7.15
C ASN A 682 30.52 -18.48 -7.82
N ALA A 683 31.53 -18.19 -7.01
CA ALA A 683 32.88 -17.81 -7.42
C ALA A 683 33.69 -18.94 -8.05
N HIS A 684 33.25 -20.19 -7.93
CA HIS A 684 33.87 -21.34 -8.58
C HIS A 684 33.36 -21.59 -10.01
N THR A 685 32.34 -20.85 -10.46
CA THR A 685 31.84 -20.94 -11.84
C THR A 685 32.89 -20.41 -12.82
N PRO A 686 33.33 -21.20 -13.83
CA PRO A 686 34.40 -20.79 -14.71
C PRO A 686 34.10 -19.49 -15.49
N ALA A 687 35.04 -18.54 -15.52
CA ALA A 687 34.88 -17.27 -16.23
C ALA A 687 34.48 -17.43 -17.72
N SER A 688 34.96 -18.49 -18.38
CA SER A 688 34.60 -18.83 -19.77
C SER A 688 33.13 -19.21 -19.96
N ALA A 689 32.41 -19.54 -18.90
CA ALA A 689 30.99 -19.89 -18.93
C ALA A 689 30.12 -18.65 -19.12
N PHE A 690 30.50 -17.51 -18.52
CA PHE A 690 29.72 -16.26 -18.57
C PHE A 690 29.62 -15.66 -19.98
N THR A 691 30.63 -15.86 -20.83
CA THR A 691 30.61 -15.35 -22.22
C THR A 691 29.84 -16.25 -23.19
N ALA A 692 29.67 -17.52 -22.87
CA ALA A 692 29.13 -18.52 -23.79
C ALA A 692 27.71 -19.00 -23.44
N LEU A 693 27.32 -18.96 -22.16
CA LEU A 693 26.13 -19.67 -21.67
C LEU A 693 25.10 -18.76 -20.98
N VAL A 694 25.47 -17.54 -20.58
CA VAL A 694 24.55 -16.63 -19.85
C VAL A 694 23.65 -15.90 -20.83
N THR A 695 22.34 -16.10 -20.69
CA THR A 695 21.32 -15.42 -21.50
C THR A 695 21.01 -14.03 -20.95
N PRO A 696 20.37 -13.12 -21.72
CA PRO A 696 19.95 -11.82 -21.21
C PRO A 696 19.09 -11.89 -19.93
N GLN A 697 18.27 -12.93 -19.77
CA GLN A 697 17.42 -13.15 -18.60
C GLN A 697 18.22 -13.52 -17.35
N ASP A 698 19.37 -14.16 -17.51
CA ASP A 698 20.24 -14.60 -16.42
C ASP A 698 21.29 -13.54 -16.00
N ARG A 699 21.41 -12.44 -16.76
CA ARG A 699 22.41 -11.38 -16.51
C ARG A 699 22.26 -10.74 -15.13
N GLN A 700 21.03 -10.60 -14.64
CA GLN A 700 20.75 -10.04 -13.31
C GLN A 700 21.43 -10.86 -12.21
N GLY A 701 21.34 -12.20 -12.26
CA GLY A 701 22.00 -13.07 -11.29
C GLY A 701 23.52 -13.17 -11.47
N ALA A 702 24.03 -12.91 -12.68
CA ALA A 702 25.47 -12.99 -12.97
C ALA A 702 26.24 -11.69 -12.69
N ILE A 703 25.59 -10.52 -12.66
CA ILE A 703 26.28 -9.21 -12.64
C ILE A 703 27.14 -9.00 -11.39
N ALA A 704 26.78 -9.66 -10.30
CA ALA A 704 27.48 -9.67 -9.03
C ALA A 704 28.64 -10.69 -8.96
N ASN A 705 28.71 -11.65 -9.89
CA ASN A 705 29.68 -12.75 -9.80
C ASN A 705 31.14 -12.25 -9.96
N PRO A 706 32.07 -12.64 -9.07
CA PRO A 706 33.46 -12.19 -9.12
C PRO A 706 34.26 -12.73 -10.31
N GLN A 707 33.83 -13.83 -10.94
CA GLN A 707 34.45 -14.42 -12.13
C GLN A 707 33.95 -13.78 -13.44
N LEU A 708 32.93 -12.92 -13.39
CA LEU A 708 32.43 -12.22 -14.58
C LEU A 708 33.54 -11.29 -15.12
N PRO A 709 34.03 -11.49 -16.37
CA PRO A 709 35.09 -10.65 -16.90
C PRO A 709 34.67 -9.18 -16.95
N ALA A 710 35.55 -8.27 -16.49
CA ALA A 710 35.23 -6.85 -16.40
C ALA A 710 34.77 -6.22 -17.74
N GLU A 711 35.33 -6.69 -18.86
CA GLU A 711 34.94 -6.27 -20.21
C GLU A 711 33.50 -6.68 -20.55
N VAL A 712 33.08 -7.89 -20.13
CA VAL A 712 31.73 -8.42 -20.32
C VAL A 712 30.75 -7.67 -19.43
N LYS A 713 31.09 -7.46 -18.15
CA LYS A 713 30.29 -6.65 -17.21
C LYS A 713 30.05 -5.24 -17.75
N THR A 714 31.11 -4.61 -18.26
CA THR A 714 31.04 -3.27 -18.87
C THR A 714 30.16 -3.26 -20.12
N ALA A 715 30.29 -4.27 -20.98
CA ALA A 715 29.44 -4.40 -22.16
C ALA A 715 27.97 -4.57 -21.79
N TRP A 716 27.66 -5.42 -20.81
CA TRP A 716 26.28 -5.63 -20.34
C TRP A 716 25.68 -4.38 -19.70
N LEU A 717 26.41 -3.68 -18.83
CA LEU A 717 25.94 -2.41 -18.24
C LEU A 717 25.73 -1.31 -19.28
N LYS A 718 26.48 -1.35 -20.39
CA LYS A 718 26.28 -0.43 -21.51
C LYS A 718 25.04 -0.77 -22.34
N GLU A 719 24.76 -2.06 -22.52
CA GLU A 719 23.54 -2.54 -23.20
C GLU A 719 22.29 -2.32 -22.35
N ASP A 720 22.39 -2.57 -21.05
CA ASP A 720 21.31 -2.45 -20.08
C ASP A 720 21.83 -1.87 -18.74
N PRO A 721 21.75 -0.54 -18.55
CA PRO A 721 22.16 0.12 -17.32
C PRO A 721 21.37 -0.30 -16.07
N SER A 722 20.16 -0.87 -16.22
CA SER A 722 19.34 -1.31 -15.08
C SER A 722 19.95 -2.48 -14.32
N LEU A 723 20.85 -3.24 -14.96
CA LEU A 723 21.61 -4.31 -14.31
C LEU A 723 22.43 -3.83 -13.11
N LEU A 724 22.71 -2.52 -13.02
CA LEU A 724 23.39 -1.92 -11.87
C LEU A 724 22.62 -2.11 -10.55
N LEU A 725 21.29 -2.21 -10.60
CA LEU A 725 20.44 -2.42 -9.41
C LEU A 725 20.70 -3.75 -8.72
N PHE A 726 21.22 -4.73 -9.47
CA PHE A 726 21.52 -6.09 -9.00
C PHE A 726 23.00 -6.30 -8.69
N ALA A 727 23.83 -5.26 -8.77
CA ALA A 727 25.21 -5.36 -8.33
C ALA A 727 25.29 -5.26 -6.79
N ASP A 728 26.13 -6.08 -6.14
CA ASP A 728 26.32 -6.05 -4.69
C ASP A 728 26.93 -4.72 -4.20
N HIS A 729 27.84 -4.15 -4.99
CA HIS A 729 28.53 -2.89 -4.71
C HIS A 729 28.46 -1.98 -5.95
N PRO A 730 27.29 -1.43 -6.26
CA PRO A 730 27.12 -0.56 -7.41
C PRO A 730 27.90 0.74 -7.20
N ASP A 731 28.49 1.27 -8.27
CA ASP A 731 29.14 2.58 -8.22
C ASP A 731 28.06 3.66 -7.95
N PRO A 732 28.16 4.43 -6.83
CA PRO A 732 27.20 5.48 -6.53
C PRO A 732 27.08 6.53 -7.64
N GLN A 733 28.15 6.77 -8.41
CA GLN A 733 28.07 7.70 -9.54
C GLN A 733 27.21 7.12 -10.67
N GLN A 734 27.35 5.83 -10.98
CA GLN A 734 26.52 5.18 -11.99
C GLN A 734 25.06 5.10 -11.53
N LEU A 735 24.79 4.88 -10.23
CA LEU A 735 23.43 4.92 -9.70
C LEU A 735 22.81 6.31 -9.84
N ARG A 736 23.55 7.39 -9.53
CA ARG A 736 23.08 8.76 -9.75
C ARG A 736 22.75 9.04 -11.22
N GLU A 737 23.55 8.53 -12.14
CA GLU A 737 23.25 8.65 -13.57
C GLU A 737 22.01 7.83 -13.97
N LEU A 738 21.83 6.64 -13.39
CA LEU A 738 20.65 5.80 -13.62
C LEU A 738 19.38 6.45 -13.04
N VAL A 739 19.48 7.08 -11.88
CA VAL A 739 18.42 7.92 -11.31
C VAL A 739 18.01 9.02 -12.31
N LYS A 740 18.97 9.70 -12.94
CA LYS A 740 18.69 10.78 -13.89
C LYS A 740 18.18 10.31 -15.25
N THR A 741 18.70 9.20 -15.76
CA THR A 741 18.58 8.79 -17.18
C THR A 741 17.85 7.47 -17.39
N GLY A 742 17.40 6.81 -16.32
CA GLY A 742 16.69 5.53 -16.38
C GLY A 742 15.48 5.60 -17.32
N SER A 743 15.30 4.54 -18.11
CA SER A 743 14.32 4.47 -19.19
C SER A 743 12.86 4.51 -18.70
N THR A 744 12.62 4.10 -17.46
CA THR A 744 11.29 4.12 -16.83
C THR A 744 11.34 4.87 -15.50
N ARG A 745 10.18 5.31 -15.02
CA ARG A 745 10.06 5.87 -13.67
C ARG A 745 10.45 4.85 -12.60
N GLN A 746 10.03 3.60 -12.76
CA GLN A 746 10.35 2.51 -11.83
C GLN A 746 11.86 2.35 -11.66
N ILE A 747 12.62 2.27 -12.77
CA ILE A 747 14.09 2.14 -12.71
C ILE A 747 14.74 3.33 -12.00
N ARG A 748 14.25 4.55 -12.24
CA ARG A 748 14.77 5.76 -11.58
C ARG A 748 14.48 5.76 -10.07
N SER A 749 13.29 5.27 -9.69
CA SER A 749 12.87 5.12 -8.29
C SER A 749 13.70 4.05 -7.57
N GLU A 750 13.83 2.86 -8.17
CA GLU A 750 14.66 1.76 -7.64
C GLU A 750 16.14 2.18 -7.53
N ALA A 751 16.68 2.90 -8.52
CA ALA A 751 18.06 3.41 -8.46
C ALA A 751 18.26 4.41 -7.33
N ARG A 752 17.22 5.21 -7.01
CA ARG A 752 17.25 6.14 -5.88
C ARG A 752 17.17 5.40 -4.57
N ASN A 753 16.25 4.44 -4.44
CA ASN A 753 16.17 3.58 -3.25
C ASN A 753 17.52 2.88 -3.01
N LYS A 754 18.15 2.39 -4.08
CA LYS A 754 19.46 1.75 -3.98
C LYS A 754 20.55 2.71 -3.54
N LEU A 755 20.49 3.98 -3.94
CA LEU A 755 21.42 5.02 -3.49
C LEU A 755 21.23 5.38 -2.02
N GLU A 756 19.99 5.40 -1.54
CA GLU A 756 19.64 5.60 -0.13
C GLU A 756 20.04 4.37 0.71
N GLU A 757 19.82 3.15 0.23
CA GLU A 757 20.25 1.90 0.90
C GLU A 757 21.76 1.81 1.12
N LEU A 758 22.57 2.56 0.38
CA LEU A 758 24.02 2.63 0.61
C LEU A 758 24.39 3.47 1.84
N LYS A 759 23.44 4.20 2.44
CA LYS A 759 23.66 5.23 3.45
C LYS A 759 22.68 5.17 4.61
#